data_AF-A0A1Q7W8J0-F1
#
_entry.id   AF-A0A1Q7W8J0-F1
#
_cell.length_a   1.000
_cell.length_b   1.000
_cell.length_c   1.000
_cell.angle_alpha   90.00
_cell.angle_beta   90.00
_cell.angle_gamma   90.00
#
_symmetry.space_group_name_H-M   'P 1'
#
loop_
_entity.id
_entity.type
_entity.pdbx_description
1 polymer ?
#
loop_
_entity_poly.entity_id
_entity_poly.type
_entity_poly.pdbx_seq_one_letter_code
_entity_poly.pdbx_strand_id
1 'polypeptide(L)'
;MRLSRVVEVYCGSGDAVGSGYLTTSGTVLTAWHVVQAAGCGGVVEFRPLDQADPTGPWFTATVAWPTPEALPCREDVALLAITDPAWQGSDMAPVRWGRIIGQDPVPVIGLGFPDAARNRTSGGRVLRNTLPLRGHVDPLAHAKSGTGQVVVELDRLVPARRESGPSPWSGASGAALFHVGTDVLVAVATDDHELAIDARTLIATPVAALSAARGFVAAAAACGLTINLVDVAGEPARPAVALPEPSVVPVPAGLSNLGPGQVFVGRVPELDALHAAMRSGAGVVTQAIAGLGGIGKTTLAVEYARRHAEEFSAVWLLTADSRGNAEQGLAALTRQLCPTVASGHDDAALAGWAVSWLQRHPGWLLIWDNVDDLAEVQPLMAGVTAGSHLLTSRRTGGWHRIGVASPLRLGELAPDDAVALLTGLAGEAAADSEVARQLCTELGFLPLAVEQAGAYLAEAGISAKVYLERWRTANGLAVRQTPESLPADRIMTVVWRVTLDKLRTTPLAGQLLRIMAWLAADGIPRELLALPGQDPDALEAALARLNAYSMVTLDPGGGTVAVHRVVQAVARTSDPDDEHRRPDDVTAAQHIAVDLLAALIPTDDQPKDEATARWRMLLPHVDAFASHATGRSVPPDAITVMDLAYRFLNEQGNVATAIRIAACSLAGDLEHHGHDHRETLTSRNNLASAYGSAGDLGRAIPLHEQTLADRLRVLGADHPHTLISRNNLACAYRSAGDLVRAIPLFEQTLADRLRVLG
;
A
#
# COMPACT_ATOMS: atom_id res chain seq x y z
N MET A 1 -19.57 -17.34 -25.46
CA MET A 1 -18.48 -18.15 -26.02
C MET A 1 -18.85 -19.62 -25.90
N ARG A 2 -18.69 -20.42 -26.96
CA ARG A 2 -18.87 -21.88 -26.90
C ARG A 2 -17.53 -22.59 -26.69
N LEU A 3 -17.38 -23.29 -25.56
CA LEU A 3 -16.16 -24.03 -25.21
C LEU A 3 -15.82 -25.14 -26.21
N SER A 4 -16.83 -25.76 -26.83
CA SER A 4 -16.69 -26.83 -27.82
C SER A 4 -16.00 -26.41 -29.13
N ARG A 5 -15.65 -25.13 -29.27
CA ARG A 5 -14.98 -24.57 -30.46
C ARG A 5 -13.52 -24.19 -30.20
N VAL A 6 -13.05 -24.30 -28.96
CA VAL A 6 -11.65 -24.05 -28.62
C VAL A 6 -10.82 -25.24 -29.10
N VAL A 7 -9.72 -24.96 -29.79
CA VAL A 7 -8.80 -25.98 -30.28
C VAL A 7 -7.39 -25.71 -29.79
N GLU A 8 -6.60 -26.77 -29.73
CA GLU A 8 -5.16 -26.73 -29.52
C GLU A 8 -4.48 -26.82 -30.90
N VAL A 9 -3.44 -26.02 -31.16
CA VAL A 9 -2.76 -25.93 -32.46
C VAL A 9 -1.27 -26.23 -32.31
N TYR A 10 -0.74 -27.07 -33.20
CA TYR A 10 0.63 -27.57 -33.19
C TYR A 10 1.28 -27.55 -34.58
N CYS A 11 2.56 -27.18 -34.64
CA CYS A 11 3.31 -26.96 -35.88
C CYS A 11 4.55 -27.88 -36.05
N GLY A 12 4.72 -28.92 -35.22
CA GLY A 12 5.72 -29.98 -35.45
C GLY A 12 7.19 -29.67 -35.14
N SER A 13 7.59 -28.40 -34.92
CA SER A 13 9.00 -27.98 -34.82
C SER A 13 9.51 -27.54 -33.43
N GLY A 14 8.81 -27.86 -32.33
CA GLY A 14 9.24 -27.55 -30.96
C GLY A 14 8.12 -27.63 -29.91
N ASP A 15 8.43 -27.37 -28.63
CA ASP A 15 7.51 -27.42 -27.46
C ASP A 15 6.33 -26.41 -27.48
N ALA A 16 6.21 -25.57 -28.52
CA ALA A 16 5.19 -24.53 -28.61
C ALA A 16 3.87 -25.08 -29.17
N VAL A 17 2.84 -25.07 -28.33
CA VAL A 17 1.45 -25.41 -28.67
C VAL A 17 0.59 -24.20 -28.30
N GLY A 18 -0.12 -23.65 -29.28
CA GLY A 18 -0.94 -22.45 -29.12
C GLY A 18 -2.44 -22.76 -28.98
N SER A 19 -3.19 -21.73 -28.60
CA SER A 19 -4.65 -21.75 -28.60
C SER A 19 -5.20 -21.45 -30.01
N GLY A 20 -6.39 -21.94 -30.32
CA GLY A 20 -7.11 -21.57 -31.53
C GLY A 20 -8.62 -21.65 -31.34
N TYR A 21 -9.36 -21.15 -32.32
CA TYR A 21 -10.82 -21.16 -32.28
C TYR A 21 -11.43 -21.53 -33.63
N LEU A 22 -12.37 -22.49 -33.63
CA LEU A 22 -13.15 -22.88 -34.79
C LEU A 22 -14.15 -21.76 -35.16
N THR A 23 -13.88 -21.08 -36.28
CA THR A 23 -14.72 -19.98 -36.76
C THR A 23 -15.87 -20.47 -37.64
N THR A 24 -15.69 -21.62 -38.30
CA THR A 24 -16.71 -22.39 -39.03
C THR A 24 -16.45 -23.90 -38.85
N SER A 25 -17.18 -24.76 -39.57
CA SER A 25 -16.85 -26.19 -39.65
C SER A 25 -15.55 -26.47 -40.42
N GLY A 26 -15.01 -25.52 -41.19
CA GLY A 26 -13.82 -25.71 -42.04
C GLY A 26 -12.61 -24.82 -41.70
N THR A 27 -12.72 -23.95 -40.70
CA THR A 27 -11.69 -22.93 -40.42
C THR A 27 -11.33 -22.78 -38.95
N VAL A 28 -10.03 -22.61 -38.68
CA VAL A 28 -9.47 -22.29 -37.35
C VAL A 28 -8.76 -20.94 -37.42
N LEU A 29 -8.96 -20.11 -36.41
CA LEU A 29 -8.24 -18.86 -36.20
C LEU A 29 -7.25 -19.04 -35.04
N THR A 30 -5.99 -18.62 -35.22
CA THR A 30 -4.91 -18.71 -34.22
C THR A 30 -3.90 -17.57 -34.42
N ALA A 31 -2.86 -17.48 -33.61
CA ALA A 31 -1.78 -16.50 -33.80
C ALA A 31 -0.78 -16.96 -34.88
N TRP A 32 -0.23 -16.04 -35.67
CA TRP A 32 0.67 -16.39 -36.77
C TRP A 32 1.99 -16.95 -36.28
N HIS A 33 2.59 -16.36 -35.23
CA HIS A 33 3.83 -16.88 -34.65
C HIS A 33 3.72 -18.35 -34.17
N VAL A 34 2.52 -18.83 -33.80
CA VAL A 34 2.29 -20.25 -33.43
C VAL A 34 2.51 -21.19 -34.61
N VAL A 35 2.21 -20.74 -35.83
CA VAL A 35 2.24 -21.55 -37.05
C VAL A 35 3.28 -21.08 -38.08
N GLN A 36 4.07 -20.05 -37.76
CA GLN A 36 4.99 -19.42 -38.70
C GLN A 36 6.03 -20.39 -39.25
N ALA A 37 6.40 -21.41 -38.47
CA ALA A 37 7.38 -22.43 -38.86
C ALA A 37 6.88 -23.32 -40.02
N ALA A 38 5.57 -23.50 -40.17
CA ALA A 38 4.98 -24.18 -41.32
C ALA A 38 5.07 -23.33 -42.59
N GLY A 39 5.07 -21.99 -42.46
CA GLY A 39 5.05 -21.07 -43.58
C GLY A 39 3.70 -21.01 -44.32
N CYS A 40 3.59 -20.15 -45.33
CA CYS A 40 2.39 -20.04 -46.15
C CYS A 40 2.10 -21.34 -46.90
N GLY A 41 0.88 -21.87 -46.77
CA GLY A 41 0.50 -23.16 -47.36
C GLY A 41 1.11 -24.38 -46.68
N GLY A 42 1.82 -24.20 -45.56
CA GLY A 42 2.34 -25.30 -44.75
C GLY A 42 1.25 -26.06 -44.00
N VAL A 43 1.52 -27.32 -43.68
CA VAL A 43 0.63 -28.20 -42.93
C VAL A 43 0.83 -28.00 -41.43
N VAL A 44 -0.27 -27.84 -40.70
CA VAL A 44 -0.33 -27.73 -39.24
C VAL A 44 -1.34 -28.73 -38.71
N GLU A 45 -1.18 -29.12 -37.44
CA GLU A 45 -2.10 -30.02 -36.76
C GLU A 45 -2.92 -29.24 -35.74
N PHE A 46 -4.20 -29.59 -35.58
CA PHE A 46 -5.04 -29.05 -34.52
C PHE A 46 -5.90 -30.15 -33.88
N ARG A 47 -6.38 -29.88 -32.67
CA ARG A 47 -7.26 -30.79 -31.93
C ARG A 47 -8.35 -30.02 -31.16
N PRO A 48 -9.63 -30.39 -31.28
CA PRO A 48 -10.69 -29.81 -30.46
C PRO A 48 -10.57 -30.17 -28.98
N LEU A 49 -10.91 -29.23 -28.12
CA LEU A 49 -10.99 -29.46 -26.69
C LEU A 49 -12.36 -30.06 -26.31
N ASP A 50 -12.38 -31.35 -25.97
CA ASP A 50 -13.52 -31.96 -25.27
C ASP A 50 -13.17 -32.12 -23.77
N GLN A 51 -14.03 -31.59 -22.89
CA GLN A 51 -13.88 -31.77 -21.45
C GLN A 51 -14.10 -33.22 -21.01
N ALA A 52 -14.81 -34.03 -21.82
CA ALA A 52 -15.06 -35.44 -21.55
C ALA A 52 -13.90 -36.34 -21.98
N ASP A 53 -13.18 -36.00 -23.07
CA ASP A 53 -11.99 -36.72 -23.55
C ASP A 53 -10.90 -35.76 -24.03
N PRO A 54 -9.95 -35.37 -23.15
CA PRO A 54 -8.84 -34.50 -23.50
C PRO A 54 -7.76 -35.19 -24.36
N THR A 55 -7.97 -36.45 -24.77
CA THR A 55 -7.04 -37.24 -25.58
C THR A 55 -7.50 -37.49 -27.02
N GLY A 56 -8.45 -36.69 -27.51
CA GLY A 56 -8.97 -36.77 -28.88
C GLY A 56 -7.90 -36.71 -29.99
N PRO A 57 -8.25 -37.13 -31.21
CA PRO A 57 -7.33 -37.18 -32.35
C PRO A 57 -6.90 -35.79 -32.83
N TRP A 58 -5.67 -35.72 -33.36
CA TRP A 58 -5.17 -34.56 -34.11
C TRP A 58 -5.65 -34.64 -35.56
N PHE A 59 -5.93 -33.48 -36.14
CA PHE A 59 -6.38 -33.31 -37.51
C PHE A 59 -5.47 -32.32 -38.24
N THR A 60 -5.34 -32.50 -39.55
CA THR A 60 -4.52 -31.63 -40.41
C THR A 60 -5.27 -30.42 -40.95
N ALA A 61 -4.60 -29.27 -40.95
CA ALA A 61 -5.03 -28.03 -41.60
C ALA A 61 -3.85 -27.38 -42.33
N THR A 62 -4.12 -26.42 -43.20
CA THR A 62 -3.10 -25.65 -43.93
C THR A 62 -3.25 -24.16 -43.64
N VAL A 63 -2.13 -23.43 -43.59
CA VAL A 63 -2.15 -21.97 -43.45
C VAL A 63 -2.74 -21.34 -44.72
N ALA A 64 -3.97 -20.85 -44.62
CA ALA A 64 -4.68 -20.16 -45.70
C ALA A 64 -4.38 -18.66 -45.75
N TRP A 65 -4.06 -18.04 -44.60
CA TRP A 65 -3.58 -16.66 -44.50
C TRP A 65 -2.63 -16.53 -43.30
N PRO A 66 -1.53 -15.74 -43.39
CA PRO A 66 -1.12 -14.87 -44.50
C PRO A 66 -0.70 -15.63 -45.77
N THR A 67 -0.95 -15.03 -46.94
CA THR A 67 -0.40 -15.49 -48.22
C THR A 67 1.01 -14.90 -48.43
N PRO A 68 1.84 -15.43 -49.36
CA PRO A 68 3.16 -14.87 -49.63
C PRO A 68 3.15 -13.37 -49.97
N GLU A 69 2.08 -12.90 -50.61
CA GLU A 69 1.88 -11.49 -50.99
C GLU A 69 1.44 -10.59 -49.82
N ALA A 70 0.97 -11.20 -48.73
CA ALA A 70 0.53 -10.53 -47.51
C ALA A 70 1.64 -10.46 -46.43
N LEU A 71 2.82 -11.03 -46.70
CA LEU A 71 3.97 -10.98 -45.78
C LEU A 71 4.82 -9.71 -45.98
N PRO A 72 5.39 -9.12 -44.89
CA PRO A 72 5.22 -9.53 -43.48
C PRO A 72 3.83 -9.16 -42.93
N CYS A 73 3.20 -10.11 -42.24
CA CYS A 73 1.88 -9.96 -41.62
C CYS A 73 2.01 -9.05 -40.38
N ARG A 74 1.25 -7.95 -40.32
CA ARG A 74 1.30 -7.01 -39.18
C ARG A 74 0.39 -7.42 -38.04
N GLU A 75 -0.65 -8.16 -38.35
CA GLU A 75 -1.74 -8.49 -37.45
C GLU A 75 -1.46 -9.71 -36.57
N ASP A 76 -0.37 -10.44 -36.82
CA ASP A 76 0.05 -11.66 -36.10
C ASP A 76 -1.08 -12.70 -35.86
N VAL A 77 -1.98 -12.81 -36.83
CA VAL A 77 -3.06 -13.82 -36.83
C VAL A 77 -2.90 -14.71 -38.05
N ALA A 78 -3.26 -15.98 -37.90
CA ALA A 78 -3.33 -16.93 -39.00
C ALA A 78 -4.73 -17.51 -39.14
N LEU A 79 -5.17 -17.65 -40.39
CA LEU A 79 -6.36 -18.42 -40.75
C LEU A 79 -5.91 -19.78 -41.30
N LEU A 80 -6.42 -20.85 -40.71
CA LEU A 80 -6.14 -22.22 -41.12
C LEU A 80 -7.37 -22.81 -41.82
N ALA A 81 -7.14 -23.44 -42.97
CA ALA A 81 -8.13 -24.24 -43.69
C ALA A 81 -7.98 -25.72 -43.30
N ILE A 82 -9.02 -26.31 -42.74
CA ILE A 82 -9.00 -27.74 -42.35
C ILE A 82 -8.98 -28.58 -43.62
N THR A 83 -7.97 -29.43 -43.76
CA THR A 83 -7.75 -30.28 -44.94
C THR A 83 -7.95 -31.76 -44.65
N ASP A 84 -8.10 -32.14 -43.38
CA ASP A 84 -8.21 -33.53 -42.97
C ASP A 84 -9.54 -34.17 -43.43
N PRO A 85 -9.50 -35.24 -44.24
CA PRO A 85 -10.71 -35.91 -44.71
C PRO A 85 -11.46 -36.65 -43.59
N ALA A 86 -10.81 -36.95 -42.45
CA ALA A 86 -11.46 -37.56 -41.30
C ALA A 86 -12.25 -36.55 -40.46
N TRP A 87 -12.09 -35.24 -40.71
CA TRP A 87 -12.82 -34.20 -40.00
C TRP A 87 -14.27 -34.10 -40.48
N GLN A 88 -15.18 -34.68 -39.70
CA GLN A 88 -16.63 -34.54 -39.88
C GLN A 88 -17.14 -33.37 -39.04
N GLY A 89 -16.71 -32.15 -39.37
CA GLY A 89 -17.05 -30.94 -38.62
C GLY A 89 -18.52 -30.87 -38.22
N SER A 90 -18.81 -30.51 -36.97
CA SER A 90 -20.19 -30.34 -36.51
C SER A 90 -20.87 -29.18 -37.24
N ASP A 91 -22.19 -29.26 -37.46
CA ASP A 91 -22.98 -28.17 -38.05
C ASP A 91 -22.91 -26.95 -37.11
N MET A 92 -22.05 -26.00 -37.47
CA MET A 92 -21.62 -24.90 -36.62
C MET A 92 -22.01 -23.58 -37.27
N ALA A 93 -22.92 -22.85 -36.63
CA ALA A 93 -23.25 -21.48 -37.01
C ALA A 93 -21.98 -20.60 -37.08
N PRO A 94 -21.80 -19.76 -38.11
CA PRO A 94 -20.62 -18.90 -38.23
C PRO A 94 -20.45 -17.99 -37.02
N VAL A 95 -19.19 -17.73 -36.63
CA VAL A 95 -18.88 -16.75 -35.58
C VAL A 95 -19.30 -15.34 -36.03
N ARG A 96 -19.85 -14.55 -35.10
CA ARG A 96 -20.16 -13.13 -35.33
C ARG A 96 -18.92 -12.29 -35.04
N TRP A 97 -18.58 -11.39 -35.95
CA TRP A 97 -17.38 -10.55 -35.87
C TRP A 97 -17.75 -9.17 -35.35
N GLY A 98 -16.94 -8.63 -34.44
CA GLY A 98 -17.20 -7.37 -33.74
C GLY A 98 -16.23 -6.28 -34.15
N ARG A 99 -16.73 -5.04 -34.18
CA ARG A 99 -15.93 -3.82 -34.25
C ARG A 99 -16.16 -3.03 -32.96
N ILE A 100 -15.09 -2.83 -32.20
CA ILE A 100 -15.14 -2.01 -30.98
C ILE A 100 -15.35 -0.54 -31.38
N ILE A 101 -16.33 0.11 -30.76
CA ILE A 101 -16.66 1.52 -30.96
C ILE A 101 -16.82 2.24 -29.61
N GLY A 102 -16.64 3.56 -29.58
CA GLY A 102 -16.75 4.35 -28.36
C GLY A 102 -15.42 4.45 -27.58
N GLN A 103 -15.48 5.07 -26.40
CA GLN A 103 -14.31 5.33 -25.54
C GLN A 103 -14.34 4.51 -24.24
N ASP A 104 -15.45 3.84 -23.97
CA ASP A 104 -15.66 3.10 -22.72
C ASP A 104 -15.05 1.69 -22.80
N PRO A 105 -14.54 1.15 -21.68
CA PRO A 105 -14.03 -0.22 -21.60
C PRO A 105 -15.02 -1.27 -22.11
N VAL A 106 -14.55 -2.18 -22.97
CA VAL A 106 -15.35 -3.27 -23.54
C VAL A 106 -15.06 -4.57 -22.78
N PRO A 107 -16.01 -5.13 -22.02
CA PRO A 107 -15.77 -6.36 -21.26
C PRO A 107 -15.62 -7.57 -22.20
N VAL A 108 -14.58 -8.38 -21.98
CA VAL A 108 -14.25 -9.54 -22.81
C VAL A 108 -14.04 -10.82 -22.01
N ILE A 109 -14.33 -11.95 -22.67
CA ILE A 109 -14.09 -13.30 -22.15
C ILE A 109 -13.51 -14.22 -23.24
N GLY A 110 -12.49 -14.98 -22.88
CA GLY A 110 -11.87 -16.01 -23.72
C GLY A 110 -11.41 -17.23 -22.93
N LEU A 111 -10.80 -18.19 -23.62
CA LEU A 111 -10.15 -19.35 -23.03
C LEU A 111 -8.83 -19.61 -23.76
N GLY A 112 -7.76 -19.83 -23.01
CA GLY A 112 -6.44 -20.19 -23.55
C GLY A 112 -5.70 -21.21 -22.68
N PHE A 113 -4.50 -21.60 -23.11
CA PHE A 113 -3.65 -22.61 -22.46
C PHE A 113 -2.32 -22.03 -21.93
N PRO A 114 -2.32 -20.98 -21.07
CA PRO A 114 -1.09 -20.35 -20.63
C PRO A 114 -0.16 -21.33 -19.91
N ASP A 115 1.16 -21.25 -20.17
CA ASP A 115 2.18 -22.14 -19.57
C ASP A 115 2.22 -22.09 -18.03
N ALA A 116 1.68 -21.02 -17.44
CA ALA A 116 1.53 -20.88 -15.99
C ALA A 116 0.47 -21.82 -15.38
N ALA A 117 -0.41 -22.41 -16.18
CA ALA A 117 -1.41 -23.35 -15.68
C ALA A 117 -0.76 -24.73 -15.46
N ARG A 118 -0.54 -25.15 -14.19
CA ARG A 118 0.15 -26.42 -13.84
C ARG A 118 -0.36 -27.61 -14.67
N ASN A 119 0.47 -28.16 -15.57
CA ASN A 119 0.15 -29.38 -16.31
C ASN A 119 -0.16 -30.54 -15.36
N ARG A 120 -1.23 -31.29 -15.61
CA ARG A 120 -1.51 -32.54 -14.87
C ARG A 120 -0.98 -33.73 -15.68
N THR A 121 -0.24 -34.62 -15.05
CA THR A 121 0.14 -35.91 -15.63
C THR A 121 -0.80 -37.00 -15.14
N SER A 122 -1.48 -37.67 -16.07
CA SER A 122 -2.25 -38.90 -15.80
C SER A 122 -1.82 -39.97 -16.80
N GLY A 123 -1.39 -41.14 -16.32
CA GLY A 123 -0.96 -42.25 -17.18
C GLY A 123 0.22 -41.96 -18.11
N GLY A 124 1.16 -41.08 -17.71
CA GLY A 124 2.34 -40.74 -18.51
C GLY A 124 2.10 -39.70 -19.63
N ARG A 125 0.92 -39.07 -19.68
CA ARG A 125 0.57 -38.03 -20.66
C ARG A 125 0.35 -36.66 -19.99
N VAL A 126 0.80 -35.60 -20.66
CA VAL A 126 0.66 -34.19 -20.23
C VAL A 126 -0.72 -33.65 -20.62
N LEU A 127 -1.51 -33.21 -19.65
CA LEU A 127 -2.78 -32.50 -19.87
C LEU A 127 -2.58 -31.00 -19.57
N ARG A 128 -2.73 -30.14 -20.58
CA ARG A 128 -2.67 -28.68 -20.43
C ARG A 128 -3.96 -28.15 -19.77
N ASN A 129 -3.83 -27.33 -18.75
CA ASN A 129 -4.97 -26.73 -18.07
C ASN A 129 -5.50 -25.53 -18.86
N THR A 130 -6.82 -25.42 -18.98
CA THR A 130 -7.46 -24.24 -19.54
C THR A 130 -7.59 -23.14 -18.51
N LEU A 131 -7.35 -21.89 -18.91
CA LEU A 131 -7.56 -20.72 -18.07
C LEU A 131 -8.60 -19.78 -18.72
N PRO A 132 -9.64 -19.35 -17.98
CA PRO A 132 -10.54 -18.32 -18.47
C PRO A 132 -9.82 -16.97 -18.49
N LEU A 133 -9.80 -16.34 -19.67
CA LEU A 133 -9.27 -14.99 -19.90
C LEU A 133 -10.44 -14.02 -19.74
N ARG A 134 -10.64 -13.45 -18.55
CA ARG A 134 -11.68 -12.44 -18.28
C ARG A 134 -11.02 -11.09 -18.06
N GLY A 135 -11.60 -10.03 -18.62
CA GLY A 135 -11.03 -8.70 -18.56
C GLY A 135 -11.82 -7.68 -19.36
N HIS A 136 -11.16 -6.59 -19.72
CA HIS A 136 -11.72 -5.57 -20.60
C HIS A 136 -10.69 -5.07 -21.61
N VAL A 137 -11.19 -4.64 -22.76
CA VAL A 137 -10.41 -3.92 -23.78
C VAL A 137 -10.62 -2.44 -23.56
N ASP A 138 -9.55 -1.68 -23.37
CA ASP A 138 -9.59 -0.21 -23.37
C ASP A 138 -9.54 0.32 -24.82
N PRO A 139 -10.62 0.93 -25.36
CA PRO A 139 -10.60 1.48 -26.71
C PRO A 139 -9.67 2.69 -26.86
N LEU A 140 -9.31 3.37 -25.77
CA LEU A 140 -8.40 4.52 -25.79
C LEU A 140 -6.92 4.10 -25.75
N ALA A 141 -6.61 2.92 -25.22
CA ALA A 141 -5.30 2.29 -25.35
C ALA A 141 -4.96 2.03 -26.84
N HIS A 142 -5.98 1.79 -27.66
CA HIS A 142 -5.88 1.60 -29.11
C HIS A 142 -5.27 2.79 -29.86
N ALA A 143 -5.42 4.02 -29.33
CA ALA A 143 -4.86 5.24 -29.91
C ALA A 143 -3.40 5.50 -29.50
N LYS A 144 -2.90 4.79 -28.48
CA LYS A 144 -1.54 4.96 -27.93
C LYS A 144 -0.52 3.95 -28.48
N SER A 145 -0.97 2.80 -29.00
CA SER A 145 -0.08 1.71 -29.43
C SER A 145 0.48 1.84 -30.86
N GLY A 146 -0.22 2.51 -31.79
CA GLY A 146 0.25 2.70 -33.17
C GLY A 146 0.35 1.43 -34.04
N THR A 147 0.23 0.23 -33.46
CA THR A 147 0.39 -1.08 -34.13
C THR A 147 -0.92 -1.71 -34.63
N GLY A 148 -2.07 -1.13 -34.30
CA GLY A 148 -3.38 -1.69 -34.64
C GLY A 148 -3.83 -2.85 -33.72
N GLN A 149 -3.04 -3.19 -32.70
CA GLN A 149 -3.39 -4.12 -31.63
C GLN A 149 -4.12 -3.42 -30.48
N VAL A 150 -4.87 -4.19 -29.69
CA VAL A 150 -5.52 -3.75 -28.45
C VAL A 150 -4.88 -4.40 -27.23
N VAL A 151 -4.83 -3.64 -26.15
CA VAL A 151 -4.46 -4.14 -24.83
C VAL A 151 -5.71 -4.65 -24.13
N VAL A 152 -5.61 -5.86 -23.60
CA VAL A 152 -6.65 -6.50 -22.81
C VAL A 152 -6.17 -6.53 -21.37
N GLU A 153 -6.83 -5.79 -20.50
CA GLU A 153 -6.58 -5.84 -19.06
C GLU A 153 -7.38 -6.99 -18.47
N LEU A 154 -6.69 -8.02 -17.96
CA LEU A 154 -7.28 -9.22 -17.38
C LEU A 154 -7.57 -9.01 -15.89
N ASP A 155 -8.73 -9.50 -15.44
CA ASP A 155 -9.22 -9.40 -14.06
C ASP A 155 -8.36 -10.21 -13.06
N ARG A 156 -7.60 -11.19 -13.56
CA ARG A 156 -6.78 -12.12 -12.76
C ARG A 156 -5.31 -11.95 -13.09
N LEU A 157 -4.45 -11.91 -12.07
CA LEU A 157 -3.02 -12.07 -12.29
C LEU A 157 -2.61 -13.51 -12.52
N VAL A 158 -1.62 -13.67 -13.39
CA VAL A 158 -0.85 -14.90 -13.52
C VAL A 158 0.58 -14.63 -13.06
N PRO A 159 1.09 -15.32 -12.01
CA PRO A 159 2.42 -15.05 -11.48
C PRO A 159 3.50 -15.26 -12.55
N ALA A 160 4.37 -14.26 -12.73
CA ALA A 160 5.54 -14.37 -13.59
C ALA A 160 6.51 -15.44 -13.04
N ARG A 161 7.09 -16.27 -13.91
CA ARG A 161 8.23 -17.12 -13.51
C ARG A 161 9.44 -16.23 -13.24
N ARG A 162 10.23 -16.58 -12.22
CA ARG A 162 11.56 -16.00 -11.99
C ARG A 162 12.51 -16.51 -13.07
N GLU A 163 13.32 -15.60 -13.60
CA GLU A 163 14.38 -15.80 -14.63
C GLU A 163 13.88 -15.95 -16.07
N SER A 164 14.66 -15.40 -17.00
CA SER A 164 14.48 -15.38 -18.46
C SER A 164 13.79 -16.64 -19.01
N GLY A 165 12.51 -16.50 -19.36
CA GLY A 165 11.67 -17.53 -19.96
C GLY A 165 10.46 -16.89 -20.67
N PRO A 166 9.69 -17.69 -21.43
CA PRO A 166 8.55 -17.20 -22.20
C PRO A 166 7.50 -16.52 -21.31
N SER A 167 6.72 -15.59 -21.89
CA SER A 167 5.60 -14.91 -21.21
C SER A 167 4.74 -15.90 -20.42
N PRO A 168 4.23 -15.56 -19.21
CA PRO A 168 3.29 -16.42 -18.50
C PRO A 168 2.04 -16.78 -19.33
N TRP A 169 1.80 -16.04 -20.42
CA TRP A 169 0.71 -16.20 -21.37
C TRP A 169 1.11 -16.87 -22.70
N SER A 170 2.33 -17.38 -22.85
CA SER A 170 2.87 -17.99 -24.09
C SER A 170 2.00 -19.07 -24.75
N GLY A 171 1.14 -19.77 -23.98
CA GLY A 171 0.19 -20.76 -24.50
C GLY A 171 -1.26 -20.24 -24.67
N ALA A 172 -1.52 -18.98 -24.32
CA ALA A 172 -2.79 -18.29 -24.58
C ALA A 172 -2.86 -17.66 -25.99
N SER A 173 -1.74 -17.65 -26.73
CA SER A 173 -1.65 -17.09 -28.08
C SER A 173 -2.55 -17.84 -29.04
N GLY A 174 -3.35 -17.08 -29.79
CA GLY A 174 -4.44 -17.54 -30.64
C GLY A 174 -5.79 -17.74 -29.92
N ALA A 175 -5.91 -17.40 -28.63
CA ALA A 175 -7.19 -17.43 -27.93
C ALA A 175 -8.17 -16.38 -28.47
N ALA A 176 -9.39 -16.81 -28.78
CA ALA A 176 -10.47 -15.93 -29.22
C ALA A 176 -11.14 -15.20 -28.05
N LEU A 177 -11.27 -13.87 -28.14
CA LEU A 177 -11.85 -13.01 -27.11
C LEU A 177 -13.22 -12.48 -27.55
N PHE A 178 -14.26 -12.81 -26.76
CA PHE A 178 -15.65 -12.47 -27.05
C PHE A 178 -16.15 -11.37 -26.12
N HIS A 179 -16.97 -10.46 -26.64
CA HIS A 179 -17.70 -9.51 -25.81
C HIS A 179 -18.64 -10.23 -24.84
N VAL A 180 -18.63 -9.80 -23.58
CA VAL A 180 -19.49 -10.36 -22.54
C VAL A 180 -20.96 -10.07 -22.86
N GLY A 181 -21.80 -11.10 -22.90
CA GLY A 181 -23.24 -10.96 -23.10
C GLY A 181 -23.75 -10.98 -24.54
N THR A 182 -22.90 -10.85 -25.58
CA THR A 182 -23.35 -10.82 -26.99
C THR A 182 -22.81 -11.93 -27.88
N ASP A 183 -21.86 -12.75 -27.39
CA ASP A 183 -21.21 -13.85 -28.12
C ASP A 183 -20.56 -13.39 -29.45
N VAL A 184 -20.11 -12.14 -29.51
CA VAL A 184 -19.43 -11.53 -30.65
C VAL A 184 -17.92 -11.57 -30.42
N LEU A 185 -17.17 -12.13 -31.37
CA LEU A 185 -15.71 -12.15 -31.36
C LEU A 185 -15.18 -10.75 -31.63
N VAL A 186 -14.37 -10.18 -30.75
CA VAL A 186 -13.85 -8.81 -30.87
C VAL A 186 -12.35 -8.76 -31.10
N ALA A 187 -11.59 -9.74 -30.60
CA ALA A 187 -10.14 -9.80 -30.78
C ALA A 187 -9.61 -11.24 -30.68
N VAL A 188 -8.38 -11.47 -31.15
CA VAL A 188 -7.61 -12.72 -30.99
C VAL A 188 -6.35 -12.38 -30.21
N ALA A 189 -6.07 -13.10 -29.13
CA ALA A 189 -4.83 -12.95 -28.37
C ALA A 189 -3.63 -13.35 -29.24
N THR A 190 -2.55 -12.57 -29.23
CA THR A 190 -1.42 -12.74 -30.15
C THR A 190 -0.05 -12.64 -29.46
N ASP A 191 0.04 -12.99 -28.17
CA ASP A 191 1.28 -12.80 -27.40
C ASP A 191 2.46 -13.68 -27.86
N ASP A 192 3.61 -13.08 -28.17
CA ASP A 192 4.92 -13.55 -27.66
C ASP A 192 5.93 -12.39 -27.65
N HIS A 193 6.14 -11.81 -26.46
CA HIS A 193 7.24 -10.91 -26.07
C HIS A 193 7.23 -9.43 -26.55
N GLU A 194 7.78 -8.58 -25.67
CA GLU A 194 8.17 -7.14 -25.80
C GLU A 194 7.22 -6.06 -25.26
N LEU A 195 5.89 -6.28 -25.16
CA LEU A 195 4.96 -5.23 -24.70
C LEU A 195 4.07 -5.58 -23.49
N ALA A 196 4.23 -6.77 -22.87
CA ALA A 196 3.55 -7.07 -21.61
C ALA A 196 4.13 -6.20 -20.49
N ILE A 197 3.43 -5.11 -20.16
CA ILE A 197 3.83 -4.13 -19.16
C ILE A 197 3.75 -4.75 -17.75
N ASP A 198 2.97 -5.82 -17.57
CA ASP A 198 2.84 -6.60 -16.34
C ASP A 198 2.12 -7.96 -16.58
N ALA A 199 1.85 -8.69 -15.48
CA ALA A 199 1.15 -9.97 -15.45
C ALA A 199 -0.40 -9.89 -15.58
N ARG A 200 -0.97 -8.69 -15.78
CA ARG A 200 -2.41 -8.43 -15.99
C ARG A 200 -2.74 -8.06 -17.43
N THR A 201 -1.77 -7.69 -18.25
CA THR A 201 -2.02 -7.30 -19.64
C THR A 201 -1.82 -8.46 -20.64
N LEU A 202 -2.73 -8.57 -21.60
CA LEU A 202 -2.62 -9.46 -22.77
C LEU A 202 -2.75 -8.62 -24.04
N ILE A 203 -1.90 -8.87 -25.02
CA ILE A 203 -2.01 -8.24 -26.34
C ILE A 203 -2.91 -9.06 -27.23
N ALA A 204 -3.83 -8.38 -27.92
CA ALA A 204 -4.74 -9.01 -28.85
C ALA A 204 -4.90 -8.18 -30.12
N THR A 205 -5.07 -8.85 -31.25
CA THR A 205 -5.40 -8.23 -32.53
C THR A 205 -6.92 -8.11 -32.67
N PRO A 206 -7.48 -6.90 -32.83
CA PRO A 206 -8.90 -6.70 -33.10
C PRO A 206 -9.31 -7.41 -34.38
N VAL A 207 -10.42 -8.14 -34.35
CA VAL A 207 -10.86 -8.85 -35.55
C VAL A 207 -11.37 -7.92 -36.66
N ALA A 208 -11.73 -6.69 -36.29
CA ALA A 208 -11.99 -5.61 -37.25
C ALA A 208 -10.73 -5.23 -38.06
N ALA A 209 -9.54 -5.26 -37.45
CA ALA A 209 -8.30 -4.98 -38.15
C ALA A 209 -8.01 -6.04 -39.23
N LEU A 210 -8.31 -7.32 -38.94
CA LEU A 210 -8.17 -8.41 -39.90
C LEU A 210 -9.02 -8.21 -41.15
N SER A 211 -10.24 -7.68 -41.01
CA SER A 211 -11.11 -7.39 -42.16
C SER A 211 -10.53 -6.33 -43.11
N ALA A 212 -9.63 -5.48 -42.61
CA ALA A 212 -8.90 -4.49 -43.39
C ALA A 212 -7.52 -4.98 -43.87
N ALA A 213 -7.04 -6.12 -43.37
CA ALA A 213 -5.73 -6.68 -43.68
C ALA A 213 -5.67 -7.22 -45.12
N ARG A 214 -4.52 -7.02 -45.78
CA ARG A 214 -4.33 -7.36 -47.18
C ARG A 214 -4.54 -8.86 -47.43
N GLY A 215 -5.51 -9.20 -48.27
CA GLY A 215 -5.79 -10.57 -48.69
C GLY A 215 -6.54 -11.45 -47.67
N PHE A 216 -6.82 -10.95 -46.46
CA PHE A 216 -7.49 -11.75 -45.42
C PHE A 216 -8.93 -12.11 -45.81
N VAL A 217 -9.73 -11.13 -46.23
CA VAL A 217 -11.15 -11.35 -46.62
C VAL A 217 -11.25 -12.33 -47.79
N ALA A 218 -10.33 -12.26 -48.75
CA ALA A 218 -10.28 -13.18 -49.89
C ALA A 218 -9.94 -14.62 -49.46
N ALA A 219 -8.96 -14.79 -48.56
CA ALA A 219 -8.60 -16.09 -47.99
C ALA A 219 -9.75 -16.66 -47.13
N ALA A 220 -10.38 -15.83 -46.29
CA ALA A 220 -11.54 -16.21 -45.50
C ALA A 220 -12.70 -16.71 -46.38
N ALA A 221 -13.03 -15.97 -47.45
CA ALA A 221 -14.07 -16.36 -48.39
C ALA A 221 -13.74 -17.67 -49.12
N ALA A 222 -12.48 -17.89 -49.51
CA ALA A 222 -12.02 -19.14 -50.13
C ALA A 222 -12.18 -20.35 -49.19
N CYS A 223 -12.12 -20.12 -47.88
CA CYS A 223 -12.37 -21.14 -46.85
C CYS A 223 -13.83 -21.20 -46.37
N GLY A 224 -14.76 -20.47 -47.01
CA GLY A 224 -16.19 -20.48 -46.65
C GLY A 224 -16.55 -19.62 -45.43
N LEU A 225 -15.64 -18.77 -44.94
CA LEU A 225 -15.87 -17.84 -43.85
C LEU A 225 -16.36 -16.48 -44.38
N THR A 226 -17.58 -16.09 -43.99
CA THR A 226 -18.13 -14.75 -44.28
C THR A 226 -17.96 -13.82 -43.09
N ILE A 227 -17.38 -12.64 -43.32
CA ILE A 227 -17.10 -11.65 -42.26
C ILE A 227 -18.10 -10.50 -42.36
N ASN A 228 -18.96 -10.38 -41.36
CA ASN A 228 -19.87 -9.25 -41.18
C ASN A 228 -19.61 -8.62 -39.81
N LEU A 229 -19.06 -7.39 -39.81
CA LEU A 229 -18.77 -6.67 -38.58
C LEU A 229 -20.04 -6.10 -37.94
N VAL A 230 -20.15 -6.29 -36.62
CA VAL A 230 -21.19 -5.71 -35.78
C VAL A 230 -20.53 -4.76 -34.79
N ASP A 231 -21.09 -3.58 -34.62
CA ASP A 231 -20.57 -2.62 -33.65
C ASP A 231 -20.80 -3.08 -32.21
N VAL A 232 -19.76 -2.98 -31.39
CA VAL A 232 -19.73 -3.32 -29.97
C VAL A 232 -19.24 -2.10 -29.21
N ALA A 233 -20.10 -1.53 -28.37
CA ALA A 233 -19.77 -0.41 -27.50
C ALA A 233 -19.41 -0.89 -26.09
N GLY A 234 -18.52 -0.16 -25.42
CA GLY A 234 -18.17 -0.43 -24.03
C GLY A 234 -19.26 -0.04 -23.05
N GLU A 235 -19.11 -0.50 -21.81
CA GLU A 235 -19.96 -0.07 -20.69
C GLU A 235 -19.23 1.04 -19.93
N PRO A 236 -19.89 2.16 -19.58
CA PRO A 236 -19.25 3.20 -18.79
C PRO A 236 -18.77 2.61 -17.48
N ALA A 237 -17.51 2.88 -17.12
CA ALA A 237 -17.00 2.56 -15.79
C ALA A 237 -18.00 3.09 -14.76
N ARG A 238 -18.48 2.23 -13.83
CA ARG A 238 -19.45 2.66 -12.81
C ARG A 238 -18.89 3.92 -12.14
N PRO A 239 -19.58 5.07 -12.21
CA PRO A 239 -19.10 6.25 -11.50
C PRO A 239 -19.08 5.93 -10.01
N ALA A 240 -17.99 6.30 -9.33
CA ALA A 240 -17.98 6.35 -7.88
C ALA A 240 -19.22 7.12 -7.43
N VAL A 241 -20.01 6.55 -6.51
CA VAL A 241 -21.20 7.21 -5.99
C VAL A 241 -20.72 8.55 -5.39
N ALA A 242 -21.23 9.68 -5.89
CA ALA A 242 -20.78 10.99 -5.42
C ALA A 242 -21.06 11.15 -3.92
N LEU A 243 -20.09 11.69 -3.17
CA LEU A 243 -20.31 12.06 -1.78
C LEU A 243 -21.49 13.04 -1.66
N PRO A 244 -22.37 12.87 -0.67
CA PRO A 244 -23.51 13.77 -0.47
C PRO A 244 -23.03 15.19 -0.14
N GLU A 245 -23.89 16.20 -0.34
CA GLU A 245 -23.55 17.55 0.07
C GLU A 245 -23.32 17.60 1.61
N PRO A 246 -22.22 18.18 2.11
CA PRO A 246 -21.93 18.14 3.55
C PRO A 246 -23.01 18.79 4.44
N SER A 247 -23.80 19.73 3.91
CA SER A 247 -24.88 20.39 4.66
C SER A 247 -26.07 19.46 4.94
N VAL A 248 -26.30 18.45 4.09
CA VAL A 248 -27.45 17.55 4.21
C VAL A 248 -27.19 16.35 5.14
N VAL A 249 -25.92 16.10 5.49
CA VAL A 249 -25.54 15.04 6.43
C VAL A 249 -25.59 15.60 7.86
N PRO A 250 -26.57 15.20 8.69
CA PRO A 250 -26.71 15.74 10.05
C PRO A 250 -25.60 15.22 10.96
N VAL A 251 -25.38 15.92 12.08
CA VAL A 251 -24.51 15.45 13.16
C VAL A 251 -25.18 14.25 13.87
N PRO A 252 -24.59 13.04 13.82
CA PRO A 252 -25.08 11.91 14.60
C PRO A 252 -25.02 12.22 16.10
N ALA A 253 -26.05 11.84 16.85
CA ALA A 253 -26.07 12.04 18.29
C ALA A 253 -24.90 11.30 18.96
N GLY A 254 -24.11 12.02 19.77
CA GLY A 254 -22.97 11.45 20.48
C GLY A 254 -21.82 11.03 19.56
N LEU A 255 -21.67 11.68 18.39
CA LEU A 255 -20.55 11.41 17.47
C LEU A 255 -19.21 11.59 18.20
N SER A 256 -18.58 10.47 18.53
CA SER A 256 -17.28 10.42 19.19
C SER A 256 -16.51 9.16 18.83
N ASN A 257 -15.19 9.29 18.70
CA ASN A 257 -14.26 8.17 18.58
C ASN A 257 -13.33 8.03 19.80
N LEU A 258 -13.66 8.68 20.92
CA LEU A 258 -12.89 8.51 22.15
C LEU A 258 -13.09 7.10 22.71
N GLY A 259 -11.98 6.40 22.96
CA GLY A 259 -12.00 5.09 23.61
C GLY A 259 -12.43 5.13 25.09
N PRO A 260 -12.36 4.01 25.82
CA PRO A 260 -12.71 3.95 27.25
C PRO A 260 -11.76 4.76 28.14
N GLY A 261 -12.28 5.19 29.29
CA GLY A 261 -11.56 5.94 30.33
C GLY A 261 -10.29 5.26 30.82
N GLN A 262 -9.18 5.99 30.88
CA GLN A 262 -8.02 5.60 31.68
C GLN A 262 -8.16 6.15 33.10
N VAL A 263 -7.46 5.57 34.06
CA VAL A 263 -7.37 6.11 35.43
C VAL A 263 -6.75 7.50 35.35
N PHE A 264 -7.53 8.52 35.70
CA PHE A 264 -7.09 9.91 35.69
C PHE A 264 -7.02 10.45 37.12
N VAL A 265 -5.83 10.89 37.55
CA VAL A 265 -5.57 11.40 38.89
C VAL A 265 -4.95 12.79 38.81
N GLY A 266 -5.41 13.70 39.67
CA GLY A 266 -4.86 15.04 39.78
C GLY A 266 -5.24 15.97 38.62
N ARG A 267 -4.35 16.93 38.33
CA ARG A 267 -4.46 17.87 37.20
C ARG A 267 -5.71 18.75 37.16
N VAL A 268 -6.40 18.91 38.30
CA VAL A 268 -7.59 19.76 38.40
C VAL A 268 -7.28 21.21 37.99
N PRO A 269 -6.18 21.85 38.47
CA PRO A 269 -5.85 23.21 38.05
C PRO A 269 -5.61 23.32 36.54
N GLU A 270 -4.97 22.33 35.93
CA GLU A 270 -4.71 22.29 34.49
C GLU A 270 -5.98 22.06 33.68
N LEU A 271 -6.91 21.22 34.16
CA LEU A 271 -8.24 21.05 33.54
C LEU A 271 -9.06 22.34 33.61
N ASP A 272 -9.08 23.01 34.77
CA ASP A 272 -9.80 24.27 34.94
C ASP A 272 -9.21 25.37 34.05
N ALA A 273 -7.87 25.46 33.98
CA ALA A 273 -7.18 26.37 33.09
C ALA A 273 -7.46 26.07 31.61
N LEU A 274 -7.49 24.78 31.22
CA LEU A 274 -7.85 24.36 29.88
C LEU A 274 -9.30 24.75 29.56
N HIS A 275 -10.24 24.46 30.45
CA HIS A 275 -11.65 24.80 30.27
C HIS A 275 -11.86 26.31 30.13
N ALA A 276 -11.20 27.11 30.96
CA ALA A 276 -11.23 28.57 30.85
C ALA A 276 -10.70 29.05 29.49
N ALA A 277 -9.58 28.49 29.02
CA ALA A 277 -9.01 28.81 27.72
C ALA A 277 -9.93 28.42 26.55
N MET A 278 -10.53 27.23 26.62
CA MET A 278 -11.46 26.71 25.61
C MET A 278 -12.77 27.52 25.50
N ARG A 279 -13.07 28.38 26.49
CA ARG A 279 -14.23 29.27 26.49
C ARG A 279 -13.91 30.73 26.18
N SER A 280 -12.63 31.08 26.00
CA SER A 280 -12.17 32.47 25.99
C SER A 280 -12.36 33.24 24.68
N GLY A 281 -13.14 32.73 23.72
CA GLY A 281 -13.33 33.37 22.40
C GLY A 281 -14.70 33.12 21.77
N ALA A 282 -15.08 33.98 20.82
CA ALA A 282 -16.23 33.78 19.94
C ALA A 282 -15.74 33.27 18.57
N GLY A 283 -16.40 32.25 18.01
CA GLY A 283 -16.04 31.64 16.73
C GLY A 283 -15.24 30.35 16.91
N VAL A 284 -14.10 30.22 16.21
CA VAL A 284 -13.20 29.06 16.32
C VAL A 284 -12.25 29.26 17.49
N VAL A 285 -12.32 28.37 18.48
CA VAL A 285 -11.37 28.36 19.59
C VAL A 285 -10.24 27.39 19.25
N THR A 286 -8.99 27.85 19.33
CA THR A 286 -7.82 26.99 19.15
C THR A 286 -6.96 27.06 20.39
N GLN A 287 -6.73 25.92 21.03
CA GLN A 287 -5.91 25.80 22.23
C GLN A 287 -4.92 24.66 22.09
N ALA A 288 -3.79 24.74 22.79
CA ALA A 288 -2.77 23.71 22.78
C ALA A 288 -2.33 23.31 24.19
N ILE A 289 -1.99 22.03 24.35
CA ILE A 289 -1.34 21.44 25.51
C ILE A 289 0.06 21.01 25.09
N ALA A 290 1.07 21.54 25.76
CA ALA A 290 2.46 21.33 25.38
C ALA A 290 3.34 20.88 26.56
N GLY A 291 4.25 19.95 26.32
CA GLY A 291 5.07 19.34 27.37
C GLY A 291 5.82 18.08 26.90
N LEU A 292 6.68 17.55 27.78
CA LEU A 292 7.54 16.39 27.49
C LEU A 292 6.75 15.13 27.10
N GLY A 293 7.42 14.15 26.49
CA GLY A 293 6.81 12.84 26.19
C GLY A 293 6.43 12.10 27.48
N GLY A 294 5.30 11.39 27.50
CA GLY A 294 4.85 10.65 28.69
C GLY A 294 4.30 11.50 29.85
N ILE A 295 4.20 12.82 29.68
CA ILE A 295 3.71 13.74 30.72
C ILE A 295 2.17 13.79 30.84
N GLY A 296 1.44 13.02 30.02
CA GLY A 296 -0.03 12.92 30.09
C GLY A 296 -0.81 13.97 29.28
N LYS A 297 -0.24 14.55 28.22
CA LYS A 297 -0.93 15.56 27.38
C LYS A 297 -2.19 15.01 26.71
N THR A 298 -2.05 13.85 26.05
CA THR A 298 -3.16 13.16 25.39
C THR A 298 -4.21 12.74 26.41
N THR A 299 -3.78 12.23 27.57
CA THR A 299 -4.68 11.87 28.68
C THR A 299 -5.47 13.08 29.17
N LEU A 300 -4.83 14.25 29.37
CA LEU A 300 -5.51 15.49 29.76
C LEU A 300 -6.52 15.96 28.69
N ALA A 301 -6.15 15.91 27.41
CA ALA A 301 -7.00 16.31 26.31
C ALA A 301 -8.26 15.43 26.19
N VAL A 302 -8.07 14.11 26.27
CA VAL A 302 -9.16 13.13 26.21
C VAL A 302 -10.05 13.24 27.45
N GLU A 303 -9.46 13.42 28.64
CA GLU A 303 -10.25 13.61 29.87
C GLU A 303 -11.09 14.88 29.83
N TYR A 304 -10.52 15.99 29.38
CA TYR A 304 -11.25 17.23 29.15
C TYR A 304 -12.45 17.00 28.20
N ALA A 305 -12.18 16.36 27.06
CA ALA A 305 -13.21 16.11 26.06
C ALA A 305 -14.33 15.18 26.58
N ARG A 306 -14.02 14.23 27.48
CA ARG A 306 -15.04 13.40 28.14
C ARG A 306 -15.88 14.18 29.14
N ARG A 307 -15.26 14.95 30.03
CA ARG A 307 -15.97 15.72 31.07
C ARG A 307 -16.91 16.76 30.48
N HIS A 308 -16.54 17.30 29.32
CA HIS A 308 -17.29 18.35 28.63
C HIS A 308 -17.94 17.84 27.33
N ALA A 309 -18.12 16.52 27.16
CA ALA A 309 -18.66 15.93 25.94
C ALA A 309 -20.05 16.51 25.58
N GLU A 310 -20.87 16.81 26.59
CA GLU A 310 -22.21 17.39 26.42
C GLU A 310 -22.19 18.85 25.92
N GLU A 311 -21.05 19.55 26.03
CA GLU A 311 -20.88 20.91 25.50
C GLU A 311 -20.62 20.92 23.99
N PHE A 312 -20.30 19.77 23.40
CA PHE A 312 -19.95 19.64 21.99
C PHE A 312 -20.96 18.79 21.21
N SER A 313 -21.25 19.19 19.97
CA SER A 313 -22.11 18.43 19.05
C SER A 313 -21.43 17.17 18.53
N ALA A 314 -20.10 17.20 18.41
CA ALA A 314 -19.25 16.07 18.04
C ALA A 314 -17.87 16.23 18.69
N VAL A 315 -17.23 15.11 19.03
CA VAL A 315 -15.87 15.08 19.57
C VAL A 315 -15.04 14.11 18.76
N TRP A 316 -13.97 14.56 18.14
CA TRP A 316 -13.17 13.71 17.27
C TRP A 316 -11.68 13.82 17.59
N LEU A 317 -11.02 12.70 17.81
CA LEU A 317 -9.58 12.59 18.04
C LEU A 317 -8.90 12.06 16.78
N LEU A 318 -7.83 12.71 16.35
CA LEU A 318 -6.98 12.23 15.26
C LEU A 318 -5.50 12.37 15.64
N THR A 319 -4.66 11.56 15.01
CA THR A 319 -3.20 11.68 15.09
C THR A 319 -2.72 12.67 14.03
N ALA A 320 -1.89 13.63 14.44
CA ALA A 320 -1.48 14.77 13.63
C ALA A 320 0.04 15.03 13.69
N ASP A 321 0.83 13.98 13.84
CA ASP A 321 2.30 14.05 13.74
C ASP A 321 2.82 14.21 12.31
N SER A 322 1.94 14.03 11.32
CA SER A 322 2.15 14.42 9.93
C SER A 322 0.84 14.87 9.28
N ARG A 323 0.93 15.60 8.17
CA ARG A 323 -0.22 15.96 7.33
C ARG A 323 -1.02 14.74 6.87
N GLY A 324 -0.35 13.68 6.44
CA GLY A 324 -1.00 12.47 5.94
C GLY A 324 -1.84 11.77 7.02
N ASN A 325 -1.33 11.67 8.25
CA ASN A 325 -2.06 11.09 9.37
C ASN A 325 -3.28 11.94 9.76
N ALA A 326 -3.12 13.27 9.73
CA ALA A 326 -4.23 14.19 9.95
C ALA A 326 -5.32 14.07 8.87
N GLU A 327 -4.94 14.00 7.58
CA GLU A 327 -5.88 13.77 6.47
C GLU A 327 -6.57 12.40 6.61
N GLN A 328 -5.85 11.34 6.98
CA GLN A 328 -6.43 10.02 7.24
C GLN A 328 -7.45 10.06 8.39
N GLY A 329 -7.15 10.78 9.47
CA GLY A 329 -8.06 10.97 10.61
C GLY A 329 -9.34 11.74 10.25
N LEU A 330 -9.23 12.73 9.35
CA LEU A 330 -10.39 13.44 8.78
C LEU A 330 -11.16 12.57 7.78
N ALA A 331 -10.47 11.77 6.97
CA ALA A 331 -11.11 10.82 6.06
C ALA A 331 -11.89 9.74 6.84
N ALA A 332 -11.38 9.31 8.00
CA ALA A 332 -12.09 8.41 8.91
C ALA A 332 -13.40 9.02 9.44
N LEU A 333 -13.42 10.33 9.75
CA LEU A 333 -14.65 11.04 10.09
C LEU A 333 -15.67 10.99 8.94
N THR A 334 -15.25 11.26 7.70
CA THR A 334 -16.12 11.13 6.52
C THR A 334 -16.66 9.72 6.36
N ARG A 335 -15.83 8.69 6.56
CA ARG A 335 -16.27 7.29 6.49
C ARG A 335 -17.31 6.95 7.56
N GLN A 336 -17.16 7.49 8.77
CA GLN A 336 -18.16 7.31 9.83
C GLN A 336 -19.48 8.03 9.51
N LEU A 337 -19.41 9.20 8.88
CA LEU A 337 -20.58 9.97 8.46
C LEU A 337 -21.27 9.40 7.21
N CYS A 338 -20.51 8.78 6.29
CA CYS A 338 -20.95 8.33 4.97
C CYS A 338 -20.43 6.92 4.62
N PRO A 339 -20.77 5.88 5.41
CA PRO A 339 -20.14 4.56 5.31
C PRO A 339 -20.41 3.83 3.98
N THR A 340 -21.53 4.13 3.30
CA THR A 340 -21.95 3.46 2.06
C THR A 340 -21.36 4.06 0.78
N VAL A 341 -20.80 5.27 0.86
CA VAL A 341 -20.39 6.07 -0.32
C VAL A 341 -18.89 6.38 -0.33
N ALA A 342 -18.24 6.30 0.83
CA ALA A 342 -16.81 6.60 0.95
C ALA A 342 -15.91 5.56 0.25
N SER A 343 -16.43 4.40 -0.15
CA SER A 343 -15.70 3.41 -0.94
C SER A 343 -15.35 3.95 -2.32
N GLY A 344 -14.06 3.91 -2.68
CA GLY A 344 -13.55 4.34 -3.98
C GLY A 344 -13.05 5.79 -4.07
N HIS A 345 -13.09 6.56 -2.97
CA HIS A 345 -12.47 7.89 -2.90
C HIS A 345 -11.08 7.84 -2.25
N ASP A 346 -10.19 8.73 -2.68
CA ASP A 346 -8.91 8.94 -2.00
C ASP A 346 -9.10 9.67 -0.65
N ASP A 347 -8.11 9.53 0.24
CA ASP A 347 -8.19 10.07 1.59
C ASP A 347 -8.15 11.61 1.61
N ALA A 348 -7.52 12.25 0.61
CA ALA A 348 -7.47 13.71 0.52
C ALA A 348 -8.86 14.32 0.19
N ALA A 349 -9.59 13.72 -0.75
CA ALA A 349 -10.95 14.09 -1.10
C ALA A 349 -11.90 13.87 0.09
N LEU A 350 -11.76 12.74 0.79
CA LEU A 350 -12.54 12.45 1.99
C LEU A 350 -12.22 13.44 3.13
N ALA A 351 -10.95 13.80 3.33
CA ALA A 351 -10.55 14.80 4.31
C ALA A 351 -11.11 16.19 3.97
N GLY A 352 -11.03 16.60 2.71
CA GLY A 352 -11.62 17.86 2.23
C GLY A 352 -13.13 17.92 2.42
N TRP A 353 -13.82 16.79 2.25
CA TRP A 353 -15.24 16.66 2.55
C TRP A 353 -15.52 16.82 4.05
N ALA A 354 -14.75 16.17 4.94
CA ALA A 354 -14.89 16.33 6.38
C ALA A 354 -14.69 17.78 6.83
N VAL A 355 -13.67 18.48 6.31
CA VAL A 355 -13.47 19.92 6.60
C VAL A 355 -14.68 20.74 6.14
N SER A 356 -15.21 20.46 4.95
CA SER A 356 -16.41 21.13 4.43
C SER A 356 -17.66 20.87 5.27
N TRP A 357 -17.76 19.68 5.87
CA TRP A 357 -18.80 19.32 6.83
C TRP A 357 -18.64 20.11 8.14
N LEU A 358 -17.44 20.13 8.72
CA LEU A 358 -17.12 20.90 9.94
C LEU A 358 -17.39 22.41 9.78
N GLN A 359 -17.23 22.96 8.57
CA GLN A 359 -17.57 24.36 8.27
C GLN A 359 -19.07 24.68 8.37
N ARG A 360 -19.93 23.69 8.13
CA ARG A 360 -21.39 23.84 8.05
C ARG A 360 -22.10 23.45 9.35
N HIS A 361 -21.42 22.72 10.22
CA HIS A 361 -21.95 22.26 11.50
C HIS A 361 -21.14 22.88 12.65
N PRO A 362 -21.73 23.74 13.49
CA PRO A 362 -21.00 24.36 14.61
C PRO A 362 -20.92 23.43 15.84
N GLY A 363 -20.06 23.81 16.79
CA GLY A 363 -20.06 23.25 18.15
C GLY A 363 -19.30 21.93 18.31
N TRP A 364 -18.46 21.52 17.37
CA TRP A 364 -17.61 20.34 17.52
C TRP A 364 -16.30 20.63 18.27
N LEU A 365 -15.66 19.57 18.79
CA LEU A 365 -14.31 19.54 19.31
C LEU A 365 -13.45 18.58 18.49
N LEU A 366 -12.39 19.09 17.86
CA LEU A 366 -11.41 18.30 17.11
C LEU A 366 -10.07 18.31 17.88
N ILE A 367 -9.65 17.14 18.33
CA ILE A 367 -8.40 16.93 19.07
C ILE A 367 -7.33 16.46 18.09
N TRP A 368 -6.30 17.28 17.90
CA TRP A 368 -5.13 17.00 17.08
C TRP A 368 -4.01 16.49 17.98
N ASP A 369 -3.85 15.17 18.05
CA ASP A 369 -2.86 14.56 18.93
C ASP A 369 -1.48 14.49 18.27
N ASN A 370 -0.42 14.79 19.03
CA ASN A 370 0.98 14.70 18.61
C ASN A 370 1.39 15.62 17.46
N VAL A 371 0.93 16.86 17.45
CA VAL A 371 1.31 17.84 16.42
C VAL A 371 2.80 18.17 16.49
N ASP A 372 3.58 17.64 15.56
CA ASP A 372 5.04 17.83 15.49
C ASP A 372 5.42 19.04 14.61
N ASP A 373 4.70 19.31 13.52
CA ASP A 373 4.82 20.54 12.72
C ASP A 373 3.47 21.26 12.54
N LEU A 374 3.44 22.54 12.92
CA LEU A 374 2.25 23.38 12.79
C LEU A 374 1.95 23.75 11.34
N ALA A 375 2.97 23.85 10.48
CA ALA A 375 2.79 24.22 9.07
C ALA A 375 2.01 23.14 8.28
N GLU A 376 2.11 21.89 8.71
CA GLU A 376 1.43 20.76 8.07
C GLU A 376 -0.07 20.68 8.39
N VAL A 377 -0.45 21.02 9.63
CA VAL A 377 -1.84 20.93 10.10
C VAL A 377 -2.64 22.22 9.89
N GLN A 378 -1.96 23.38 9.86
CA GLN A 378 -2.60 24.69 9.71
C GLN A 378 -3.54 24.79 8.49
N PRO A 379 -3.19 24.26 7.29
CA PRO A 379 -4.10 24.28 6.14
C PRO A 379 -5.40 23.52 6.36
N LEU A 380 -5.38 22.43 7.15
CA LEU A 380 -6.56 21.59 7.42
C LEU A 380 -7.49 22.22 8.48
N MET A 381 -6.93 23.08 9.34
CA MET A 381 -7.68 23.88 10.31
C MET A 381 -8.23 25.17 9.70
N ALA A 382 -7.76 25.56 8.51
CA ALA A 382 -8.18 26.81 7.89
C ALA A 382 -9.61 26.73 7.33
N GLY A 383 -10.33 27.85 7.38
CA GLY A 383 -11.64 28.00 6.71
C GLY A 383 -12.85 27.54 7.52
N VAL A 384 -12.68 26.93 8.69
CA VAL A 384 -13.78 26.75 9.65
C VAL A 384 -14.09 28.07 10.36
N THR A 385 -15.38 28.30 10.67
CA THR A 385 -15.86 29.56 11.27
C THR A 385 -16.43 29.41 12.67
N ALA A 386 -16.71 28.16 13.08
CA ALA A 386 -17.16 27.80 14.43
C ALA A 386 -16.67 26.40 14.78
N GLY A 387 -16.43 26.14 16.07
CA GLY A 387 -15.89 24.87 16.58
C GLY A 387 -14.66 25.08 17.44
N SER A 388 -14.11 23.98 17.94
CA SER A 388 -12.97 23.98 18.86
C SER A 388 -11.86 23.04 18.41
N HIS A 389 -10.64 23.54 18.30
CA HIS A 389 -9.44 22.76 18.08
C HIS A 389 -8.63 22.65 19.37
N LEU A 390 -8.30 21.43 19.75
CA LEU A 390 -7.41 21.14 20.87
C LEU A 390 -6.19 20.37 20.39
N LEU A 391 -5.00 20.94 20.54
CA LEU A 391 -3.76 20.34 20.03
C LEU A 391 -2.92 19.79 21.19
N THR A 392 -2.30 18.62 21.02
CA THR A 392 -1.24 18.15 21.92
C THR A 392 0.09 18.17 21.19
N SER A 393 1.17 18.58 21.86
CA SER A 393 2.48 18.67 21.21
C SER A 393 3.65 18.69 22.19
N ARG A 394 4.85 18.37 21.70
CA ARG A 394 6.11 18.59 22.44
C ARG A 394 6.71 19.98 22.18
N ARG A 395 6.13 20.75 21.25
CA ARG A 395 6.70 22.03 20.81
C ARG A 395 6.67 23.12 21.87
N THR A 396 7.76 23.85 21.96
CA THR A 396 7.88 25.02 22.85
C THR A 396 7.49 26.34 22.18
N GLY A 397 7.33 26.40 20.85
CA GLY A 397 7.00 27.65 20.16
C GLY A 397 6.30 27.48 18.82
N GLY A 398 5.93 28.62 18.21
CA GLY A 398 5.20 28.70 16.94
C GLY A 398 3.68 28.81 17.06
N TRP A 399 3.13 28.71 18.27
CA TRP A 399 1.71 28.69 18.59
C TRP A 399 0.91 29.91 18.10
N HIS A 400 1.52 31.10 18.10
CA HIS A 400 0.90 32.32 17.58
C HIS A 400 0.48 32.22 16.09
N ARG A 401 1.12 31.34 15.30
CA ARG A 401 0.82 31.15 13.88
C ARG A 401 -0.56 30.54 13.64
N ILE A 402 -1.10 29.84 14.64
CA ILE A 402 -2.43 29.20 14.60
C ILE A 402 -3.39 29.83 15.61
N GLY A 403 -3.15 31.07 16.03
CA GLY A 403 -4.05 31.81 16.92
C GLY A 403 -4.01 31.38 18.39
N VAL A 404 -3.10 30.49 18.79
CA VAL A 404 -2.93 30.10 20.20
C VAL A 404 -2.06 31.15 20.90
N ALA A 405 -2.69 31.99 21.73
CA ALA A 405 -2.02 33.06 22.47
C ALA A 405 -1.09 32.52 23.57
N SER A 406 -1.55 31.52 24.34
CA SER A 406 -0.76 30.86 25.38
C SER A 406 -1.08 29.36 25.44
N PRO A 407 -0.15 28.48 25.02
CA PRO A 407 -0.34 27.04 25.19
C PRO A 407 -0.30 26.68 26.68
N LEU A 408 -1.14 25.72 27.10
CA LEU A 408 -1.09 25.14 28.43
C LEU A 408 0.17 24.29 28.55
N ARG A 409 1.09 24.67 29.44
CA ARG A 409 2.33 23.92 29.69
C ARG A 409 2.09 22.86 30.74
N LEU A 410 2.20 21.60 30.34
CA LEU A 410 2.04 20.46 31.24
C LEU A 410 3.41 20.04 31.77
N GLY A 411 3.59 20.18 33.09
CA GLY A 411 4.78 19.76 33.83
C GLY A 411 4.60 18.40 34.49
N GLU A 412 5.47 18.05 35.43
CA GLU A 412 5.36 16.84 36.27
C GLU A 412 4.06 16.82 37.11
N LEU A 413 3.71 15.66 37.68
CA LEU A 413 2.58 15.59 38.63
C LEU A 413 2.95 16.27 39.94
N ALA A 414 1.94 16.81 40.62
CA ALA A 414 2.12 17.17 42.02
C ALA A 414 2.49 15.93 42.83
N PRO A 415 3.33 16.03 43.88
CA PRO A 415 3.77 14.87 44.65
C PRO A 415 2.62 14.01 45.19
N ASP A 416 1.56 14.65 45.70
CA ASP A 416 0.40 13.93 46.23
C ASP A 416 -0.43 13.25 45.12
N ASP A 417 -0.52 13.86 43.94
CA ASP A 417 -1.18 13.25 42.77
C ASP A 417 -0.40 12.03 42.25
N ALA A 418 0.94 12.11 42.23
CA ALA A 418 1.80 11.00 41.85
C ALA A 418 1.68 9.83 42.83
N VAL A 419 1.66 10.11 44.13
CA VAL A 419 1.44 9.08 45.16
C VAL A 419 0.03 8.48 45.02
N ALA A 420 -0.99 9.31 44.80
CA ALA A 420 -2.35 8.83 44.60
C ALA A 420 -2.49 7.94 43.34
N LEU A 421 -1.81 8.30 42.24
CA LEU A 421 -1.73 7.46 41.05
C LEU A 421 -1.05 6.12 41.34
N LEU A 422 0.10 6.14 42.00
CA LEU A 422 0.83 4.92 42.38
C LEU A 422 -0.02 4.00 43.26
N THR A 423 -0.64 4.56 44.31
CA THR A 423 -1.48 3.81 45.24
C THR A 423 -2.75 3.29 44.57
N GLY A 424 -3.36 4.07 43.67
CA GLY A 424 -4.53 3.65 42.91
C GLY A 424 -4.26 2.45 42.01
N LEU A 425 -3.04 2.36 41.45
CA LEU A 425 -2.62 1.24 40.60
C LEU A 425 -2.12 0.03 41.40
N ALA A 426 -1.31 0.27 42.43
CA ALA A 426 -0.61 -0.78 43.19
C ALA A 426 -1.44 -1.34 44.37
N GLY A 427 -2.47 -0.62 44.83
CA GLY A 427 -3.25 -0.98 46.01
C GLY A 427 -2.39 -1.12 47.27
N GLU A 428 -2.58 -2.20 48.02
CA GLU A 428 -1.87 -2.50 49.26
C GLU A 428 -0.33 -2.54 49.11
N ALA A 429 0.18 -2.82 47.90
CA ALA A 429 1.62 -2.82 47.64
C ALA A 429 2.27 -1.43 47.84
N ALA A 430 1.49 -0.35 47.74
CA ALA A 430 1.91 1.03 47.98
C ALA A 430 1.19 1.68 49.18
N ALA A 431 0.80 0.89 50.19
CA ALA A 431 0.12 1.39 51.39
C ALA A 431 0.99 2.31 52.26
N ASP A 432 2.31 2.11 52.27
CA ASP A 432 3.24 3.00 52.97
C ASP A 432 3.45 4.29 52.16
N SER A 433 2.74 5.35 52.55
CA SER A 433 2.74 6.65 51.88
C SER A 433 4.13 7.30 51.81
N GLU A 434 5.00 7.07 52.81
CA GLU A 434 6.34 7.67 52.82
C GLU A 434 7.25 6.96 51.82
N VAL A 435 7.20 5.62 51.76
CA VAL A 435 7.93 4.85 50.73
C VAL A 435 7.38 5.14 49.34
N ALA A 436 6.06 5.25 49.19
CA ALA A 436 5.42 5.61 47.92
C ALA A 436 5.87 6.99 47.43
N ARG A 437 5.97 7.98 48.32
CA ARG A 437 6.49 9.32 48.00
C ARG A 437 7.96 9.29 47.60
N GLN A 438 8.79 8.51 48.30
CA GLN A 438 10.21 8.34 47.95
C GLN A 438 10.36 7.72 46.56
N LEU A 439 9.58 6.69 46.25
CA LEU A 439 9.58 6.09 44.92
C LEU A 439 9.13 7.10 43.84
N CYS A 440 8.04 7.84 44.05
CA CYS A 440 7.59 8.86 43.11
C CYS A 440 8.63 9.97 42.89
N THR A 441 9.38 10.33 43.93
CA THR A 441 10.49 11.31 43.85
C THR A 441 11.61 10.79 42.94
N GLU A 442 12.01 9.53 43.10
CA GLU A 442 13.06 8.90 42.29
C GLU A 442 12.62 8.68 40.83
N LEU A 443 11.30 8.55 40.60
CA LEU A 443 10.69 8.50 39.28
C LEU A 443 10.42 9.90 38.67
N GLY A 444 10.87 10.97 39.33
CA GLY A 444 10.74 12.35 38.86
C GLY A 444 9.29 12.80 38.67
N PHE A 445 8.35 12.20 39.41
CA PHE A 445 6.90 12.48 39.32
C PHE A 445 6.33 12.42 37.88
N LEU A 446 6.96 11.63 37.01
CA LEU A 446 6.52 11.42 35.63
C LEU A 446 5.33 10.44 35.60
N PRO A 447 4.15 10.84 35.07
CA PRO A 447 2.96 9.98 35.05
C PRO A 447 3.22 8.58 34.50
N LEU A 448 3.87 8.48 33.33
CA LEU A 448 4.16 7.20 32.70
C LEU A 448 5.08 6.31 33.55
N ALA A 449 6.10 6.89 34.19
CA ALA A 449 7.04 6.14 35.03
C ALA A 449 6.32 5.60 36.28
N VAL A 450 5.48 6.45 36.90
CA VAL A 450 4.65 6.08 38.05
C VAL A 450 3.63 5.02 37.67
N GLU A 451 3.00 5.13 36.51
CA GLU A 451 2.02 4.16 36.01
C GLU A 451 2.64 2.78 35.82
N GLN A 452 3.80 2.71 35.15
CA GLN A 452 4.51 1.45 34.94
C GLN A 452 5.05 0.85 36.23
N ALA A 453 5.54 1.67 37.16
CA ALA A 453 5.93 1.20 38.48
C ALA A 453 4.72 0.66 39.26
N GLY A 454 3.58 1.35 39.23
CA GLY A 454 2.34 0.91 39.88
C GLY A 454 1.82 -0.41 39.31
N ALA A 455 1.78 -0.54 37.99
CA ALA A 455 1.41 -1.77 37.31
C ALA A 455 2.37 -2.92 37.66
N TYR A 456 3.68 -2.66 37.73
CA TYR A 456 4.66 -3.65 38.19
C TYR A 456 4.37 -4.11 39.61
N LEU A 457 4.12 -3.18 40.54
CA LEU A 457 3.83 -3.51 41.94
C LEU A 457 2.61 -4.43 42.06
N ALA A 458 1.53 -4.06 41.37
CA ALA A 458 0.29 -4.83 41.34
C ALA A 458 0.50 -6.24 40.77
N GLU A 459 1.15 -6.33 39.62
CA GLU A 459 1.33 -7.60 38.89
C GLU A 459 2.38 -8.51 39.55
N ALA A 460 3.47 -7.96 40.05
CA ALA A 460 4.52 -8.73 40.71
C ALA A 460 4.16 -9.11 42.16
N GLY A 461 3.15 -8.46 42.75
CA GLY A 461 2.74 -8.67 44.14
C GLY A 461 3.82 -8.31 45.15
N ILE A 462 4.66 -7.30 44.85
CA ILE A 462 5.74 -6.84 45.73
C ILE A 462 5.44 -5.45 46.30
N SER A 463 6.03 -5.11 47.44
CA SER A 463 5.86 -3.77 48.02
C SER A 463 6.69 -2.70 47.31
N ALA A 464 6.23 -1.44 47.41
CA ALA A 464 6.93 -0.26 46.90
C ALA A 464 8.40 -0.18 47.39
N LYS A 465 8.66 -0.65 48.62
CA LYS A 465 10.02 -0.71 49.19
C LYS A 465 10.93 -1.65 48.40
N VAL A 466 10.46 -2.86 48.11
CA VAL A 466 11.24 -3.86 47.36
C VAL A 466 11.46 -3.38 45.92
N TYR A 467 10.47 -2.74 45.30
CA TYR A 467 10.64 -2.14 43.98
C TYR A 467 11.67 -1.01 43.99
N LEU A 468 11.62 -0.12 44.97
CA LEU A 468 12.59 0.98 45.11
C LEU A 468 14.03 0.47 45.26
N GLU A 469 14.25 -0.65 45.95
CA GLU A 469 15.56 -1.31 46.04
C GLU A 469 16.04 -1.84 44.67
N ARG A 470 15.13 -2.45 43.89
CA ARG A 470 15.42 -2.91 42.52
C ARG A 470 15.72 -1.74 41.59
N TRP A 471 14.92 -0.69 41.67
CA TRP A 471 15.12 0.56 40.94
C TRP A 471 16.52 1.12 41.18
N ARG A 472 16.92 1.30 42.45
CA ARG A 472 18.24 1.84 42.81
C ARG A 472 19.38 0.95 42.33
N THR A 473 19.21 -0.37 42.38
CA THR A 473 20.20 -1.32 41.86
C THR A 473 20.35 -1.20 40.34
N ALA A 474 19.24 -1.18 39.59
CA ALA A 474 19.23 -1.03 38.14
C ALA A 474 19.75 0.34 37.71
N ASN A 475 19.41 1.40 38.45
CA ASN A 475 19.93 2.75 38.24
C ASN A 475 21.45 2.81 38.48
N GLY A 476 21.95 2.20 39.57
CA GLY A 476 23.39 2.13 39.85
C GLY A 476 24.18 1.34 38.80
N LEU A 477 23.56 0.36 38.15
CA LEU A 477 24.14 -0.31 36.97
C LEU A 477 24.11 0.56 35.71
N ALA A 478 23.14 1.47 35.59
CA ALA A 478 22.99 2.39 34.46
C ALA A 478 23.86 3.68 34.59
N VAL A 479 24.26 4.05 35.81
CA VAL A 479 25.01 5.29 36.12
C VAL A 479 26.46 4.95 36.48
N ARG A 480 27.41 5.25 35.59
CA ARG A 480 28.85 5.25 35.94
C ARG A 480 29.40 6.61 36.39
N GLN A 481 28.74 7.75 36.18
CA GLN A 481 29.15 9.05 36.76
C GLN A 481 27.99 10.06 36.99
N THR A 482 28.09 10.73 38.14
CA THR A 482 27.40 11.93 38.71
C THR A 482 25.89 11.90 39.08
N PRO A 483 25.52 12.37 40.29
CA PRO A 483 24.15 12.48 40.78
C PRO A 483 23.58 13.89 40.55
N GLU A 484 23.05 14.15 39.36
CA GLU A 484 22.06 15.21 39.14
C GLU A 484 20.71 14.55 38.83
N SER A 485 19.60 15.29 38.96
CA SER A 485 18.25 14.79 38.66
C SER A 485 18.24 14.06 37.32
N LEU A 486 17.83 12.78 37.32
CA LEU A 486 17.85 11.97 36.12
C LEU A 486 16.90 12.56 35.07
N PRO A 487 17.34 12.74 33.81
CA PRO A 487 16.45 13.14 32.73
C PRO A 487 15.35 12.09 32.48
N ALA A 488 14.20 12.52 31.96
CA ALA A 488 13.01 11.67 31.84
C ALA A 488 13.23 10.40 30.98
N ASP A 489 14.04 10.48 29.92
CA ASP A 489 14.42 9.33 29.11
C ASP A 489 15.21 8.29 29.91
N ARG A 490 16.12 8.73 30.79
CA ARG A 490 16.88 7.85 31.69
C ARG A 490 15.99 7.16 32.71
N ILE A 491 15.05 7.90 33.31
CA ILE A 491 14.07 7.32 34.23
C ILE A 491 13.32 6.19 33.51
N MET A 492 12.83 6.45 32.31
CA MET A 492 12.12 5.42 31.54
C MET A 492 13.00 4.23 31.17
N THR A 493 14.29 4.42 30.87
CA THR A 493 15.24 3.32 30.63
C THR A 493 15.35 2.40 31.84
N VAL A 494 15.49 2.95 33.05
CA VAL A 494 15.62 2.13 34.27
C VAL A 494 14.29 1.44 34.60
N VAL A 495 13.14 2.11 34.42
CA VAL A 495 11.81 1.52 34.73
C VAL A 495 11.63 0.29 33.87
N TRP A 496 11.93 0.44 32.59
CA TRP A 496 11.81 -0.61 31.61
C TRP A 496 12.78 -1.76 31.87
N ARG A 497 14.05 -1.48 32.22
CA ARG A 497 15.01 -2.52 32.60
C ARG A 497 14.50 -3.37 33.76
N VAL A 498 13.99 -2.74 34.82
CA VAL A 498 13.43 -3.46 35.98
C VAL A 498 12.24 -4.34 35.56
N THR A 499 11.38 -3.84 34.68
CA THR A 499 10.25 -4.60 34.13
C THR A 499 10.70 -5.76 33.26
N LEU A 500 11.66 -5.56 32.36
CA LEU A 500 12.15 -6.62 31.49
C LEU A 500 12.97 -7.69 32.21
N ASP A 501 13.75 -7.32 33.22
CA ASP A 501 14.43 -8.27 34.11
C ASP A 501 13.43 -9.24 34.75
N LYS A 502 12.22 -8.74 35.09
CA LYS A 502 11.13 -9.58 35.60
C LYS A 502 10.49 -10.44 34.51
N LEU A 503 10.40 -9.94 33.28
CA LEU A 503 9.82 -10.64 32.12
C LEU A 503 10.80 -11.61 31.43
N ARG A 504 11.98 -11.87 31.99
CA ARG A 504 12.95 -12.83 31.42
C ARG A 504 12.40 -14.25 31.23
N THR A 505 11.37 -14.63 31.98
CA THR A 505 10.66 -15.92 31.79
C THR A 505 9.75 -15.94 30.56
N THR A 506 9.54 -14.79 29.91
CA THR A 506 8.76 -14.64 28.68
C THR A 506 9.59 -13.84 27.65
N PRO A 507 10.65 -14.43 27.08
CA PRO A 507 11.60 -13.71 26.21
C PRO A 507 10.96 -13.03 25.01
N LEU A 508 9.86 -13.61 24.50
CA LEU A 508 9.08 -13.06 23.40
C LEU A 508 8.53 -11.66 23.72
N ALA A 509 8.21 -11.35 24.97
CA ALA A 509 7.72 -10.02 25.37
C ALA A 509 8.77 -8.92 25.10
N GLY A 510 10.04 -9.17 25.46
CA GLY A 510 11.12 -8.24 25.17
C GLY A 510 11.41 -8.12 23.67
N GLN A 511 11.34 -9.24 22.94
CA GLN A 511 11.50 -9.26 21.48
C GLN A 511 10.40 -8.45 20.78
N LEU A 512 9.13 -8.65 21.15
CA LEU A 512 8.00 -7.92 20.60
C LEU A 512 8.10 -6.42 20.86
N LEU A 513 8.51 -5.99 22.06
CA LEU A 513 8.73 -4.56 22.31
C LEU A 513 9.79 -3.96 21.40
N ARG A 514 10.90 -4.67 21.17
CA ARG A 514 11.95 -4.20 20.24
C ARG A 514 11.46 -4.16 18.78
N ILE A 515 10.63 -5.12 18.37
CA ILE A 515 10.02 -5.15 17.02
C ILE A 515 9.03 -4.00 16.86
N MET A 516 8.03 -3.92 17.75
CA MET A 516 7.01 -2.88 17.76
C MET A 516 7.60 -1.49 17.89
N ALA A 517 8.78 -1.37 18.51
CA ALA A 517 9.46 -0.12 18.54
C ALA A 517 9.65 0.43 17.13
N TRP A 518 10.02 -0.36 16.12
CA TRP A 518 10.21 0.08 14.74
C TRP A 518 8.93 0.44 13.96
N LEU A 519 7.75 0.15 14.50
CA LEU A 519 6.45 0.39 13.88
C LEU A 519 5.80 1.67 14.43
N ALA A 520 4.67 2.07 13.84
CA ALA A 520 3.83 3.15 14.40
C ALA A 520 3.46 2.86 15.87
N ALA A 521 3.31 3.91 16.67
CA ALA A 521 3.02 3.78 18.10
C ALA A 521 1.62 3.22 18.40
N ASP A 522 0.68 3.39 17.48
CA ASP A 522 -0.72 3.04 17.65
C ASP A 522 -1.22 2.22 16.46
N GLY A 523 -2.30 1.49 16.67
CA GLY A 523 -2.98 0.75 15.60
C GLY A 523 -2.19 -0.42 15.03
N ILE A 524 -1.18 -0.94 15.73
CA ILE A 524 -0.39 -2.09 15.28
C ILE A 524 -1.29 -3.33 15.25
N PRO A 525 -1.60 -3.93 14.09
CA PRO A 525 -2.45 -5.11 14.04
C PRO A 525 -1.75 -6.29 14.70
N ARG A 526 -2.49 -7.09 15.48
CA ARG A 526 -1.92 -8.29 16.08
C ARG A 526 -1.42 -9.30 15.05
N GLU A 527 -2.08 -9.37 13.89
CA GLU A 527 -1.63 -10.19 12.77
C GLU A 527 -0.24 -9.80 12.24
N LEU A 528 0.15 -8.51 12.36
CA LEU A 528 1.47 -8.03 11.98
C LEU A 528 2.55 -8.51 12.96
N LEU A 529 2.17 -8.89 14.18
CA LEU A 529 3.09 -9.38 15.21
C LEU A 529 3.17 -10.91 15.26
N ALA A 530 2.49 -11.60 14.34
CA ALA A 530 2.50 -13.05 14.22
C ALA A 530 3.83 -13.53 13.60
N LEU A 531 4.81 -13.80 14.47
CA LEU A 531 6.12 -14.30 14.07
C LEU A 531 6.02 -15.69 13.42
N PRO A 532 6.68 -15.93 12.27
CA PRO A 532 6.66 -17.23 11.60
C PRO A 532 7.11 -18.36 12.52
N GLY A 533 6.31 -19.44 12.58
CA GLY A 533 6.61 -20.62 13.38
C GLY A 533 6.45 -20.44 14.90
N GLN A 534 5.99 -19.27 15.37
CA GLN A 534 5.60 -19.08 16.76
C GLN A 534 4.17 -19.56 17.00
N ASP A 535 3.95 -20.08 18.20
CA ASP A 535 2.63 -20.47 18.67
C ASP A 535 1.75 -19.20 18.86
N PRO A 536 0.55 -19.12 18.24
CA PRO A 536 -0.37 -18.01 18.45
C PRO A 536 -0.68 -17.75 19.93
N ASP A 537 -0.75 -18.80 20.76
CA ASP A 537 -1.01 -18.66 22.19
C ASP A 537 0.18 -18.01 22.92
N ALA A 538 1.41 -18.21 22.43
CA ALA A 538 2.60 -17.57 22.99
C ALA A 538 2.63 -16.06 22.68
N LEU A 539 2.19 -15.64 21.49
CA LEU A 539 2.04 -14.22 21.15
C LEU A 539 1.03 -13.56 22.09
N GLU A 540 -0.16 -14.16 22.24
CA GLU A 540 -1.21 -13.64 23.11
C GLU A 540 -0.76 -13.59 24.57
N ALA A 541 -0.08 -14.64 25.07
CA ALA A 541 0.48 -14.63 26.41
C ALA A 541 1.54 -13.54 26.62
N ALA A 542 2.40 -13.29 25.62
CA ALA A 542 3.40 -12.24 25.68
C ALA A 542 2.78 -10.84 25.67
N LEU A 543 1.80 -10.59 24.80
CA LEU A 543 1.04 -9.34 24.73
C LEU A 543 0.26 -9.09 26.02
N ALA A 544 -0.41 -10.11 26.56
CA ALA A 544 -1.09 -10.03 27.85
C ALA A 544 -0.12 -9.69 28.99
N ARG A 545 1.08 -10.29 28.99
CA ARG A 545 2.13 -9.95 29.98
C ARG A 545 2.59 -8.51 29.84
N LEU A 546 2.87 -8.05 28.63
CA LEU A 546 3.26 -6.65 28.40
C LEU A 546 2.18 -5.67 28.85
N ASN A 547 0.91 -5.99 28.59
CA ASN A 547 -0.23 -5.17 28.99
C ASN A 547 -0.40 -5.12 30.51
N ALA A 548 -0.20 -6.25 31.21
CA ALA A 548 -0.27 -6.31 32.67
C ALA A 548 0.78 -5.43 33.37
N TYR A 549 1.92 -5.19 32.73
CA TYR A 549 2.97 -4.27 33.22
C TYR A 549 2.88 -2.86 32.60
N SER A 550 1.77 -2.49 31.95
CA SER A 550 1.57 -1.20 31.25
C SER A 550 2.68 -0.85 30.24
N MET A 551 3.26 -1.88 29.60
CA MET A 551 4.26 -1.69 28.54
C MET A 551 3.62 -1.48 27.16
N VAL A 552 2.41 -2.02 26.99
CA VAL A 552 1.58 -1.87 25.81
C VAL A 552 0.14 -1.65 26.24
N THR A 553 -0.69 -1.13 25.35
CA THR A 553 -2.14 -1.07 25.51
C THR A 553 -2.78 -1.96 24.46
N LEU A 554 -3.65 -2.85 24.91
CA LEU A 554 -4.44 -3.70 24.01
C LEU A 554 -5.79 -3.05 23.74
N ASP A 555 -6.16 -2.99 22.46
CA ASP A 555 -7.50 -2.56 22.06
C ASP A 555 -8.56 -3.51 22.65
N PRO A 556 -9.63 -3.00 23.30
CA PRO A 556 -10.75 -3.80 23.78
C PRO A 556 -11.43 -4.64 22.69
N GLY A 557 -11.38 -4.19 21.42
CA GLY A 557 -11.85 -4.94 20.25
C GLY A 557 -10.94 -6.09 19.85
N GLY A 558 -9.77 -6.22 20.47
CA GLY A 558 -8.81 -7.32 20.29
C GLY A 558 -7.97 -7.25 19.02
N GLY A 559 -8.15 -6.23 18.16
CA GLY A 559 -7.52 -6.21 16.83
C GLY A 559 -6.13 -5.58 16.80
N THR A 560 -5.85 -4.64 17.70
CA THR A 560 -4.63 -3.81 17.64
C THR A 560 -3.91 -3.67 18.98
N VAL A 561 -2.66 -3.25 18.89
CA VAL A 561 -1.75 -2.96 20.00
C VAL A 561 -1.22 -1.55 19.84
N ALA A 562 -1.11 -0.83 20.96
CA ALA A 562 -0.42 0.45 21.05
C ALA A 562 0.78 0.35 22.00
N VAL A 563 1.85 1.07 21.69
CA VAL A 563 3.06 1.17 22.51
C VAL A 563 3.40 2.63 22.70
N HIS A 564 3.58 3.05 23.94
CA HIS A 564 3.92 4.43 24.22
C HIS A 564 5.23 4.85 23.54
N ARG A 565 5.25 5.98 22.83
CA ARG A 565 6.40 6.45 22.00
C ARG A 565 7.73 6.50 22.76
N VAL A 566 7.72 6.86 24.04
CA VAL A 566 8.93 6.88 24.87
C VAL A 566 9.47 5.47 25.12
N VAL A 567 8.58 4.49 25.31
CA VAL A 567 8.97 3.07 25.41
C VAL A 567 9.59 2.60 24.10
N GLN A 568 8.98 2.93 22.95
CA GLN A 568 9.54 2.59 21.64
C GLN A 568 10.91 3.27 21.39
N ALA A 569 11.07 4.52 21.82
CA ALA A 569 12.33 5.25 21.66
C ALA A 569 13.46 4.60 22.46
N VAL A 570 13.19 4.22 23.71
CA VAL A 570 14.14 3.49 24.56
C VAL A 570 14.46 2.12 23.94
N ALA A 571 13.45 1.33 23.59
CA ALA A 571 13.62 -0.03 23.06
C ALA A 571 14.43 -0.11 21.75
N ARG A 572 14.46 0.98 20.95
CA ARG A 572 15.27 1.10 19.72
C ARG A 572 16.63 1.72 19.88
N THR A 573 16.94 2.24 21.06
CA THR A 573 18.24 2.86 21.30
C THR A 573 19.17 1.81 21.85
N SER A 574 20.11 1.34 21.03
CA SER A 574 21.06 0.31 21.43
C SER A 574 21.94 0.76 22.58
N ASP A 575 22.24 -0.17 23.49
CA ASP A 575 23.11 0.04 24.64
C ASP A 575 23.84 -1.29 24.94
N PRO A 576 25.16 -1.35 24.67
CA PRO A 576 25.94 -2.58 24.89
C PRO A 576 25.93 -3.07 26.34
N ASP A 577 25.70 -2.18 27.32
CA ASP A 577 25.71 -2.49 28.75
C ASP A 577 24.30 -2.91 29.26
N ASP A 578 23.28 -2.86 28.40
CA ASP A 578 21.91 -3.27 28.70
C ASP A 578 21.58 -4.58 27.98
N GLU A 579 21.30 -5.65 28.75
CA GLU A 579 20.98 -6.96 28.18
C GLU A 579 19.72 -6.99 27.33
N HIS A 580 18.83 -6.00 27.48
CA HIS A 580 17.58 -5.91 26.73
C HIS A 580 17.68 -5.03 25.48
N ARG A 581 18.79 -4.31 25.27
CA ARG A 581 19.02 -3.39 24.14
C ARG A 581 20.39 -3.58 23.51
N ARG A 582 20.92 -4.81 23.52
CA ARG A 582 22.17 -5.08 22.83
C ARG A 582 22.05 -4.68 21.36
N PRO A 583 23.12 -4.12 20.75
CA PRO A 583 23.08 -3.71 19.35
C PRO A 583 22.54 -4.78 18.40
N ASP A 584 22.95 -6.04 18.61
CA ASP A 584 22.50 -7.17 17.79
C ASP A 584 21.00 -7.45 17.95
N ASP A 585 20.45 -7.36 19.17
CA ASP A 585 19.03 -7.60 19.43
C ASP A 585 18.13 -6.50 18.83
N VAL A 586 18.59 -5.24 18.90
CA VAL A 586 17.89 -4.10 18.29
C VAL A 586 17.93 -4.20 16.76
N THR A 587 19.06 -4.61 16.20
CA THR A 587 19.24 -4.81 14.75
C THR A 587 18.42 -6.00 14.26
N ALA A 588 18.42 -7.12 14.97
CA ALA A 588 17.57 -8.27 14.66
C ALA A 588 16.08 -7.90 14.69
N ALA A 589 15.65 -7.14 15.69
CA ALA A 589 14.28 -6.63 15.76
C ALA A 589 13.92 -5.69 14.61
N GLN A 590 14.86 -4.88 14.12
CA GLN A 590 14.67 -4.04 12.93
C GLN A 590 14.40 -4.88 11.68
N HIS A 591 15.18 -5.95 11.46
CA HIS A 591 15.00 -6.86 10.34
C HIS A 591 13.67 -7.61 10.44
N ILE A 592 13.34 -8.15 11.62
CA ILE A 592 12.08 -8.86 11.83
C ILE A 592 10.88 -7.93 11.60
N ALA A 593 10.94 -6.66 12.02
CA ALA A 593 9.87 -5.70 11.75
C ALA A 593 9.63 -5.52 10.23
N VAL A 594 10.69 -5.51 9.44
CA VAL A 594 10.62 -5.43 7.97
C VAL A 594 10.05 -6.71 7.39
N ASP A 595 10.51 -7.88 7.84
CA ASP A 595 10.01 -9.18 7.37
C ASP A 595 8.51 -9.32 7.62
N LEU A 596 8.04 -8.85 8.79
CA LEU A 596 6.62 -8.84 9.14
C LEU A 596 5.81 -7.90 8.24
N LEU A 597 6.33 -6.69 7.97
CA LEU A 597 5.69 -5.78 7.02
C LEU A 597 5.62 -6.40 5.63
N ALA A 598 6.72 -6.99 5.15
CA ALA A 598 6.83 -7.64 3.85
C ALA A 598 5.86 -8.82 3.71
N ALA A 599 5.69 -9.62 4.77
CA ALA A 599 4.78 -10.77 4.79
C ALA A 599 3.31 -10.39 4.62
N LEU A 600 2.92 -9.16 4.99
CA LEU A 600 1.54 -8.69 4.88
C LEU A 600 1.29 -7.80 3.66
N ILE A 601 2.33 -7.48 2.86
CA ILE A 601 2.16 -6.73 1.62
C ILE A 601 1.14 -7.44 0.74
N PRO A 602 0.11 -6.72 0.25
CA PRO A 602 -0.90 -7.33 -0.60
C PRO A 602 -0.24 -7.86 -1.87
N THR A 603 -0.53 -9.11 -2.18
CA THR A 603 -0.10 -9.72 -3.42
C THR A 603 -0.99 -9.20 -4.55
N ASP A 604 -0.41 -9.09 -5.75
CA ASP A 604 -1.10 -8.50 -6.87
C ASP A 604 -2.43 -9.23 -7.18
N ASP A 605 -2.56 -10.52 -6.87
CA ASP A 605 -3.78 -11.31 -7.12
C ASP A 605 -4.98 -10.95 -6.23
N GLN A 606 -4.78 -10.12 -5.19
CA GLN A 606 -5.86 -9.66 -4.32
C GLN A 606 -6.77 -8.63 -5.02
N PRO A 607 -8.08 -8.61 -4.71
CA PRO A 607 -8.98 -7.56 -5.17
C PRO A 607 -8.45 -6.17 -4.81
N LYS A 608 -8.56 -5.21 -5.72
CA LYS A 608 -8.03 -3.85 -5.54
C LYS A 608 -8.48 -3.21 -4.22
N ASP A 609 -9.73 -3.41 -3.83
CA ASP A 609 -10.27 -2.85 -2.58
C ASP A 609 -9.62 -3.46 -1.34
N GLU A 610 -9.39 -4.78 -1.34
CA GLU A 610 -8.70 -5.49 -0.25
C GLU A 610 -7.23 -5.08 -0.18
N ALA A 611 -6.53 -5.03 -1.33
CA ALA A 611 -5.15 -4.56 -1.41
C ALA A 611 -5.00 -3.12 -0.93
N THR A 612 -5.95 -2.24 -1.29
CA THR A 612 -5.97 -0.85 -0.83
C THR A 612 -6.21 -0.78 0.68
N ALA A 613 -7.13 -1.58 1.22
CA ALA A 613 -7.36 -1.66 2.67
C ALA A 613 -6.11 -2.16 3.41
N ARG A 614 -5.43 -3.15 2.84
CA ARG A 614 -4.17 -3.70 3.36
C ARG A 614 -3.06 -2.64 3.41
N TRP A 615 -2.86 -1.91 2.32
CA TRP A 615 -1.90 -0.81 2.29
C TRP A 615 -2.25 0.30 3.29
N ARG A 616 -3.53 0.70 3.41
CA ARG A 616 -3.95 1.69 4.41
C ARG A 616 -3.62 1.28 5.84
N MET A 617 -3.69 -0.01 6.15
CA MET A 617 -3.27 -0.55 7.44
C MET A 617 -1.73 -0.53 7.60
N LEU A 618 -0.97 -0.90 6.57
CA LEU A 618 0.49 -1.02 6.66
C LEU A 618 1.24 0.32 6.61
N LEU A 619 0.71 1.30 5.88
CA LEU A 619 1.38 2.56 5.59
C LEU A 619 1.86 3.32 6.84
N PRO A 620 1.07 3.48 7.92
CA PRO A 620 1.55 4.12 9.14
C PRO A 620 2.80 3.44 9.71
N HIS A 621 2.90 2.12 9.59
CA HIS A 621 4.02 1.35 10.11
C HIS A 621 5.26 1.43 9.21
N VAL A 622 5.10 1.39 7.88
CA VAL A 622 6.21 1.63 6.94
C VAL A 622 6.76 3.05 7.10
N ASP A 623 5.86 4.02 7.28
CA ASP A 623 6.21 5.41 7.47
C ASP A 623 6.98 5.66 8.79
N ALA A 624 6.48 5.07 9.89
CA ALA A 624 7.19 5.07 11.15
C ALA A 624 8.58 4.44 10.98
N PHE A 625 8.68 3.26 10.35
CA PHE A 625 9.95 2.60 10.10
C PHE A 625 10.95 3.54 9.39
N ALA A 626 10.55 4.15 8.28
CA ALA A 626 11.39 5.08 7.52
C ALA A 626 11.87 6.28 8.37
N SER A 627 10.98 6.84 9.19
CA SER A 627 11.30 7.94 10.10
C SER A 627 12.36 7.56 11.12
N HIS A 628 12.26 6.36 11.64
CA HIS A 628 13.10 5.89 12.72
C HIS A 628 14.41 5.27 12.25
N ALA A 629 14.47 4.84 10.98
CA ALA A 629 15.68 4.39 10.31
C ALA A 629 16.56 5.55 9.81
N THR A 630 16.09 6.81 9.88
CA THR A 630 16.87 7.98 9.45
C THR A 630 18.20 8.07 10.20
N GLY A 631 19.31 8.11 9.45
CA GLY A 631 20.66 8.16 10.00
C GLY A 631 21.17 6.83 10.56
N ARG A 632 20.50 5.72 10.25
CA ARG A 632 20.89 4.35 10.61
C ARG A 632 21.00 3.50 9.34
N SER A 633 21.68 2.36 9.47
CA SER A 633 21.68 1.36 8.40
C SER A 633 20.27 0.80 8.21
N VAL A 634 19.83 0.76 6.96
CA VAL A 634 18.50 0.30 6.55
C VAL A 634 18.62 -1.12 6.01
N PRO A 635 17.87 -2.13 6.48
CA PRO A 635 17.91 -3.47 5.89
C PRO A 635 17.57 -3.46 4.40
N PRO A 636 18.24 -4.25 3.54
CA PRO A 636 17.95 -4.28 2.10
C PRO A 636 16.48 -4.61 1.78
N ASP A 637 15.86 -5.53 2.53
CA ASP A 637 14.44 -5.88 2.35
C ASP A 637 13.51 -4.70 2.68
N ALA A 638 13.94 -3.77 3.53
CA ALA A 638 13.17 -2.59 3.90
C ALA A 638 13.04 -1.62 2.72
N ILE A 639 14.08 -1.54 1.88
CA ILE A 639 14.08 -0.74 0.65
C ILE A 639 12.97 -1.24 -0.28
N THR A 640 12.83 -2.56 -0.43
CA THR A 640 11.78 -3.17 -1.24
C THR A 640 10.37 -2.84 -0.72
N VAL A 641 10.16 -2.97 0.60
CA VAL A 641 8.88 -2.60 1.25
C VAL A 641 8.57 -1.11 1.05
N MET A 642 9.57 -0.25 1.23
CA MET A 642 9.44 1.20 1.05
C MET A 642 9.13 1.59 -0.40
N ASP A 643 9.76 0.95 -1.39
CA ASP A 643 9.51 1.21 -2.80
C ASP A 643 8.11 0.78 -3.26
N LEU A 644 7.60 -0.33 -2.71
CA LEU A 644 6.21 -0.76 -2.90
C LEU A 644 5.23 0.24 -2.26
N ALA A 645 5.50 0.66 -1.02
CA ALA A 645 4.68 1.65 -0.33
C ALA A 645 4.69 3.01 -1.05
N TYR A 646 5.85 3.44 -1.55
CA TYR A 646 6.01 4.66 -2.35
C TYR A 646 5.12 4.63 -3.61
N ARG A 647 5.12 3.51 -4.35
CA ARG A 647 4.27 3.37 -5.55
C ARG A 647 2.79 3.57 -5.22
N PHE A 648 2.32 2.90 -4.16
CA PHE A 648 0.95 3.07 -3.70
C PHE A 648 0.66 4.50 -3.24
N LEU A 649 1.55 5.13 -2.47
CA LEU A 649 1.36 6.52 -2.01
C LEU A 649 1.33 7.53 -3.16
N ASN A 650 2.15 7.33 -4.18
CA ASN A 650 2.22 8.21 -5.34
C ASN A 650 0.94 8.12 -6.19
N GLU A 651 0.33 6.94 -6.29
CA GLU A 651 -1.01 6.78 -6.91
C GLU A 651 -2.11 7.49 -6.11
N GLN A 652 -2.01 7.49 -4.78
CA GLN A 652 -2.99 8.11 -3.88
C GLN A 652 -2.76 9.61 -3.65
N GLY A 653 -1.69 10.20 -4.22
CA GLY A 653 -1.37 11.62 -4.04
C GLY A 653 -0.89 12.00 -2.63
N ASN A 654 -0.48 11.04 -1.79
CA ASN A 654 0.06 11.34 -0.46
C ASN A 654 1.55 11.68 -0.53
N VAL A 655 1.81 12.93 -0.91
CA VAL A 655 3.13 13.42 -1.28
C VAL A 655 4.13 13.45 -0.11
N ALA A 656 3.72 13.90 1.08
CA ALA A 656 4.64 14.12 2.19
C ALA A 656 5.27 12.80 2.68
N THR A 657 4.44 11.78 2.86
CA THR A 657 4.88 10.43 3.22
C THR A 657 5.72 9.81 2.10
N ALA A 658 5.32 9.99 0.83
CA ALA A 658 6.07 9.49 -0.32
C ALA A 658 7.50 10.06 -0.38
N ILE A 659 7.69 11.36 -0.12
CA ILE A 659 9.03 11.98 -0.09
C ILE A 659 9.91 11.36 1.00
N ARG A 660 9.38 11.21 2.21
CA ARG A 660 10.14 10.65 3.35
C ARG A 660 10.55 9.20 3.10
N ILE A 661 9.63 8.37 2.63
CA ILE A 661 9.90 6.97 2.28
C ILE A 661 10.92 6.88 1.14
N ALA A 662 10.76 7.67 0.07
CA ALA A 662 11.70 7.67 -1.05
C ALA A 662 13.10 8.17 -0.65
N ALA A 663 13.20 9.15 0.26
CA ALA A 663 14.47 9.62 0.80
C ALA A 663 15.17 8.56 1.65
N CYS A 664 14.41 7.82 2.47
CA CYS A 664 14.93 6.71 3.27
C CYS A 664 15.39 5.55 2.37
N SER A 665 14.60 5.19 1.35
CA SER A 665 14.96 4.19 0.33
C SER A 665 16.27 4.54 -0.39
N LEU A 666 16.40 5.78 -0.87
CA LEU A 666 17.62 6.27 -1.51
C LEU A 666 18.84 6.24 -0.57
N ALA A 667 18.67 6.61 0.70
CA ALA A 667 19.77 6.56 1.67
C ALA A 667 20.26 5.12 1.88
N GLY A 668 19.35 4.15 1.99
CA GLY A 668 19.67 2.73 2.07
C GLY A 668 20.39 2.22 0.83
N ASP A 669 19.86 2.51 -0.36
CA ASP A 669 20.48 2.07 -1.62
C ASP A 669 21.87 2.69 -1.86
N LEU A 670 22.10 3.92 -1.40
CA LEU A 670 23.41 4.55 -1.46
C LEU A 670 24.41 3.82 -0.55
N GLU A 671 23.98 3.38 0.63
CA GLU A 671 24.81 2.64 1.58
C GLU A 671 25.16 1.24 1.06
N HIS A 672 24.18 0.49 0.57
CA HIS A 672 24.38 -0.92 0.17
C HIS A 672 25.02 -1.09 -1.21
N HIS A 673 24.71 -0.19 -2.14
CA HIS A 673 25.03 -0.39 -3.55
C HIS A 673 25.87 0.73 -4.17
N GLY A 674 25.94 1.89 -3.53
CA GLY A 674 26.68 3.06 -4.03
C GLY A 674 25.95 3.81 -5.15
N HIS A 675 26.53 4.92 -5.61
CA HIS A 675 25.84 5.92 -6.44
C HIS A 675 25.37 5.44 -7.83
N ASP A 676 26.04 4.43 -8.38
CA ASP A 676 25.91 4.00 -9.78
C ASP A 676 25.01 2.77 -9.93
N HIS A 677 24.61 2.13 -8.83
CA HIS A 677 23.81 0.93 -8.90
C HIS A 677 22.39 1.21 -9.38
N ARG A 678 21.81 0.24 -10.11
CA ARG A 678 20.49 0.38 -10.73
C ARG A 678 19.40 0.76 -9.73
N GLU A 679 19.39 0.11 -8.57
CA GLU A 679 18.39 0.36 -7.53
C GLU A 679 18.54 1.76 -6.90
N THR A 680 19.78 2.20 -6.65
CA THR A 680 20.07 3.58 -6.21
C THR A 680 19.56 4.63 -7.19
N LEU A 681 19.72 4.38 -8.49
CA LEU A 681 19.18 5.26 -9.55
C LEU A 681 17.65 5.19 -9.61
N THR A 682 17.04 4.05 -9.27
CA THR A 682 15.58 3.90 -9.13
C THR A 682 15.05 4.72 -7.96
N SER A 683 15.61 4.56 -6.77
CA SER A 683 15.20 5.32 -5.59
C SER A 683 15.41 6.83 -5.74
N ARG A 684 16.49 7.25 -6.44
CA ARG A 684 16.69 8.68 -6.79
C ARG A 684 15.62 9.20 -7.74
N ASN A 685 15.24 8.42 -8.74
CA ASN A 685 14.15 8.76 -9.66
C ASN A 685 12.79 8.84 -8.92
N ASN A 686 12.56 7.96 -7.95
CA ASN A 686 11.37 7.95 -7.12
C ASN A 686 11.30 9.20 -6.23
N LEU A 687 12.39 9.57 -5.56
CA LEU A 687 12.46 10.80 -4.76
C LEU A 687 12.23 12.05 -5.62
N ALA A 688 12.83 12.10 -6.83
CA ALA A 688 12.60 13.20 -7.77
C ALA A 688 11.13 13.29 -8.19
N SER A 689 10.50 12.15 -8.46
CA SER A 689 9.07 12.08 -8.82
C SER A 689 8.19 12.51 -7.64
N ALA A 690 8.53 12.14 -6.41
CA ALA A 690 7.82 12.57 -5.20
C ALA A 690 7.86 14.10 -5.02
N TYR A 691 9.03 14.73 -5.24
CA TYR A 691 9.13 16.20 -5.27
C TYR A 691 8.30 16.82 -6.40
N GLY A 692 8.27 16.17 -7.57
CA GLY A 692 7.44 16.60 -8.70
C GLY A 692 5.95 16.58 -8.36
N SER A 693 5.46 15.50 -7.75
CA SER A 693 4.09 15.38 -7.25
C SER A 693 3.76 16.42 -6.18
N ALA A 694 4.76 16.89 -5.42
CA ALA A 694 4.64 17.98 -4.45
C ALA A 694 4.54 19.38 -5.07
N GLY A 695 4.79 19.50 -6.38
CA GLY A 695 5.03 20.78 -7.03
C GLY A 695 6.38 21.41 -6.70
N ASP A 696 7.27 20.71 -5.98
CA ASP A 696 8.63 21.17 -5.70
C ASP A 696 9.56 20.83 -6.88
N LEU A 697 9.30 21.50 -8.00
CA LEU A 697 10.02 21.31 -9.25
C LEU A 697 11.48 21.75 -9.14
N GLY A 698 11.80 22.66 -8.20
CA GLY A 698 13.15 23.12 -7.92
C GLY A 698 14.07 22.01 -7.39
N ARG A 699 13.53 21.07 -6.62
CA ARG A 699 14.26 19.86 -6.19
C ARG A 699 14.10 18.70 -7.16
N ALA A 700 12.93 18.55 -7.80
CA ALA A 700 12.66 17.43 -8.71
C ALA A 700 13.54 17.43 -9.97
N ILE A 701 13.63 18.58 -10.65
CA ILE A 701 14.30 18.68 -11.96
C ILE A 701 15.80 18.34 -11.86
N PRO A 702 16.60 18.92 -10.94
CA PRO A 702 18.02 18.59 -10.84
C PRO A 702 18.26 17.10 -10.55
N LEU A 703 17.42 16.48 -9.72
CA LEU A 703 17.52 15.04 -9.43
C LEU A 703 17.18 14.19 -10.65
N HIS A 704 16.17 14.55 -11.44
CA HIS A 704 15.86 13.86 -12.70
C HIS A 704 16.97 14.03 -13.75
N GLU A 705 17.54 15.22 -13.89
CA GLU A 705 18.66 15.49 -14.80
C GLU A 705 19.87 14.63 -14.43
N GLN A 706 20.26 14.63 -13.15
CA GLN A 706 21.37 13.82 -12.64
C GLN A 706 21.10 12.32 -12.85
N THR A 707 19.91 11.85 -12.50
CA THR A 707 19.55 10.43 -12.64
C THR A 707 19.56 9.97 -14.09
N LEU A 708 19.07 10.81 -15.03
CA LEU A 708 19.12 10.50 -16.45
C LEU A 708 20.56 10.45 -16.96
N ALA A 709 21.41 11.41 -16.57
CA ALA A 709 22.82 11.41 -16.95
C ALA A 709 23.56 10.16 -16.45
N ASP A 710 23.32 9.77 -15.21
CA ASP A 710 23.91 8.55 -14.64
C ASP A 710 23.36 7.28 -15.31
N ARG A 711 22.05 7.19 -15.55
CA ARG A 711 21.45 6.04 -16.27
C ARG A 711 21.96 5.92 -17.70
N LEU A 712 22.15 7.05 -18.39
CA LEU A 712 22.78 7.07 -19.73
C LEU A 712 24.20 6.51 -19.71
N ARG A 713 24.99 6.88 -18.69
CA ARG A 713 26.37 6.41 -18.54
C ARG A 713 26.45 4.93 -18.15
N VAL A 714 25.61 4.48 -17.22
CA VAL A 714 25.69 3.14 -16.61
C VAL A 714 24.92 2.10 -17.42
N LEU A 715 23.69 2.41 -17.84
CA LEU A 715 22.77 1.46 -18.48
C LEU A 715 22.68 1.66 -20.00
N GLY A 716 23.10 2.83 -20.50
CA GLY A 716 22.96 3.21 -21.91
C GLY A 716 21.63 3.89 -22.22
N ALA A 717 21.54 4.48 -23.42
CA ALA A 717 20.39 5.26 -23.87
C ALA A 717 19.12 4.42 -24.11
N ASP A 718 19.30 3.14 -24.39
CA ASP A 718 18.23 2.23 -24.82
C ASP A 718 17.60 1.50 -23.63
N HIS A 719 18.25 1.50 -22.47
CA HIS A 719 17.75 0.76 -21.33
C HIS A 719 16.36 1.29 -20.89
N PRO A 720 15.38 0.42 -20.61
CA PRO A 720 14.01 0.83 -20.24
C PRO A 720 13.97 1.86 -19.10
N HIS A 721 14.75 1.67 -18.03
CA HIS A 721 14.89 2.66 -16.96
C HIS A 721 15.45 4.02 -17.40
N THR A 722 16.36 4.09 -18.38
CA THR A 722 16.84 5.35 -18.95
C THR A 722 15.70 6.07 -19.68
N LEU A 723 14.90 5.33 -20.46
CA LEU A 723 13.72 5.86 -21.15
C LEU A 723 12.65 6.35 -20.15
N ILE A 724 12.44 5.63 -19.04
CA ILE A 724 11.53 6.06 -17.96
C ILE A 724 12.03 7.37 -17.32
N SER A 725 13.31 7.48 -16.97
CA SER A 725 13.85 8.71 -16.40
C SER A 725 13.78 9.89 -17.35
N ARG A 726 13.99 9.67 -18.66
CA ARG A 726 13.83 10.72 -19.68
C ARG A 726 12.40 11.22 -19.77
N ASN A 727 11.43 10.30 -19.75
CA ASN A 727 10.01 10.64 -19.70
C ASN A 727 9.66 11.43 -18.43
N ASN A 728 10.16 11.01 -17.26
CA ASN A 728 9.86 11.68 -16.00
C ASN A 728 10.46 13.10 -15.95
N LEU A 729 11.68 13.28 -16.48
CA LEU A 729 12.28 14.61 -16.64
C LEU A 729 11.44 15.50 -17.58
N ALA A 730 10.97 14.96 -18.70
CA ALA A 730 10.09 15.68 -19.62
C ALA A 730 8.76 16.09 -18.95
N CYS A 731 8.17 15.21 -18.13
CA CYS A 731 7.00 15.52 -17.31
C CYS A 731 7.27 16.63 -16.28
N ALA A 732 8.45 16.62 -15.65
CA ALA A 732 8.84 17.66 -14.69
C ALA A 732 8.99 19.03 -15.38
N TYR A 733 9.64 19.10 -16.55
CA TYR A 733 9.72 20.33 -17.33
C TYR A 733 8.36 20.82 -17.81
N ARG A 734 7.48 19.92 -18.27
CA ARG A 734 6.10 20.27 -18.63
C ARG A 734 5.35 20.89 -17.45
N SER A 735 5.50 20.31 -16.25
CA SER A 735 4.88 20.81 -15.03
C SER A 735 5.43 22.18 -14.61
N ALA A 736 6.68 22.48 -14.96
CA ALA A 736 7.31 23.79 -14.78
C ALA A 736 6.89 24.82 -15.85
N GLY A 737 6.09 24.41 -16.85
CA GLY A 737 5.75 25.24 -18.01
C GLY A 737 6.86 25.35 -19.06
N ASP A 738 7.97 24.62 -18.91
CA ASP A 738 9.09 24.62 -19.84
C ASP A 738 8.89 23.61 -20.97
N LEU A 739 7.96 23.96 -21.87
CA LEU A 739 7.65 23.12 -23.03
C LEU A 739 8.81 23.01 -24.02
N VAL A 740 9.70 24.01 -24.04
CA VAL A 740 10.88 24.05 -24.93
C VAL A 740 11.82 22.88 -24.64
N ARG A 741 12.02 22.54 -23.36
CA ARG A 741 12.80 21.36 -22.96
C ARG A 741 11.99 20.08 -22.89
N ALA A 742 10.70 20.15 -22.57
CA ALA A 742 9.86 18.95 -22.44
C ALA A 742 9.59 18.23 -23.77
N ILE A 743 9.19 18.96 -24.82
CA ILE A 743 8.76 18.37 -26.09
C ILE A 743 9.88 17.54 -26.74
N PRO A 744 11.12 18.05 -26.91
CA PRO A 744 12.19 17.26 -27.54
C PRO A 744 12.49 15.97 -26.78
N LEU A 745 12.42 15.99 -25.44
CA LEU A 745 12.62 14.80 -24.63
C LEU A 745 11.49 13.79 -24.80
N PHE A 746 10.24 14.23 -24.92
CA PHE A 746 9.11 13.34 -25.23
C PHE A 746 9.24 12.73 -26.61
N GLU A 747 9.55 13.53 -27.64
CA GLU A 747 9.74 13.06 -29.01
C GLU A 747 10.89 12.04 -29.10
N GLN A 748 12.03 12.35 -28.46
CA GLN A 748 13.15 11.42 -28.40
C GLN A 748 12.81 10.15 -27.62
N THR A 749 12.11 10.26 -26.49
CA THR A 749 11.69 9.08 -25.72
C THR A 749 10.71 8.23 -26.51
N LEU A 750 9.80 8.84 -27.26
CA LEU A 750 8.87 8.12 -28.14
C LEU A 750 9.63 7.40 -29.26
N ALA A 751 10.53 8.11 -29.96
CA ALA A 751 11.34 7.51 -31.02
C ALA A 751 12.21 6.35 -30.50
N ASP A 752 12.82 6.51 -29.33
CA ASP A 752 13.63 5.45 -28.72
C ASP A 752 12.77 4.29 -28.18
N ARG A 753 11.60 4.55 -27.59
CA ARG A 753 10.67 3.49 -27.20
C ARG A 753 10.19 2.71 -28.43
N LEU A 754 9.81 3.41 -29.51
CA LEU A 754 9.42 2.78 -30.78
C LEU A 754 10.56 1.94 -31.39
N ARG A 755 11.80 2.35 -31.20
CA ARG A 755 12.97 1.62 -31.70
C ARG A 755 13.35 0.42 -30.82
N VAL A 756 13.19 0.54 -29.50
CA VAL A 756 13.71 -0.43 -28.52
C VAL A 756 12.65 -1.40 -28.02
N LEU A 757 11.41 -0.96 -27.85
CA LEU A 757 10.30 -1.73 -27.27
C LEU A 757 9.24 -2.13 -28.32
N GLY A 758 9.43 -1.71 -29.58
CA GLY A 758 8.42 -1.79 -30.64
C GLY A 758 7.30 -0.79 -30.46
#